data_AF-A0A8R1I3Y7-F1
#
_entry.id   AF-A0A8R1I3Y7-F1
#
_cell.length_a   1.000
_cell.length_b   1.000
_cell.length_c   1.000
_cell.angle_alpha   90.00
_cell.angle_beta   90.00
_cell.angle_gamma   90.00
#
_symmetry.space_group_name_H-M   'P 1'
#
loop_
_entity.id
_entity.type
_entity.pdbx_description
1 polymer ?
#
loop_
_entity_poly.entity_id
_entity_poly.type
_entity_poly.pdbx_seq_one_letter_code
_entity_poly.pdbx_strand_id
1 'polypeptide(L)'
;MFISLRQWTLLAALFIVCLSIPDLAEIKKNLKKHGADYLKRGPPMDENTVRLLKVDYWFRTESMIYDDLDNKEKNPSTVISGNFTFETLHHDIEGGMLGRFSLTQCNTGNCGNPSPIYISFQQGGNNVQHVLKAADEPKATWNFLYAIANTIYTPAEYGDGDAQTVNTVYGKCRVYFGRPEDKKFRRMIDKCELGHGVNFTRFEGIEKVEYDQDVWYTQNTKIDADIIMIDAVEMLAFKSPIHEKHGFRVESRTHVEITNRTRVFVHYYCEDTVPATKCAKQAFGAVKVGEKAYEDVQISADHDNKLTKLIGTYRRHLNDMGDSHICEKHSLLYGQIVQEARLAKREDWEAAIRYPENDHVLGVIANALGSVGSVESLAIAREVLLTESPDHFDDLLFGIAQSPSNNEKWHKQLMYWLASLKPNTEDYWKLANTIATVLNRRCEASPSVLNACNKGKETIVNKFVNDLTATGSISKALEVLENLPVFGAYNLAKKYICNGESHEIQKAALNVILAANKNLYETQLTHKLIRLFRDTCPTATPTSHSQIAIDILLKCVPDHQNVATLILRTESLTPDNHEKWHYLYKAIEASGEKDELKAEFWSRMRKFKVFRPNFLHRALQADSHVHWQQIADASGFRLFSTASAEFLHKTFKRSNFELTVKKGKKEESLFTLSIDTEHLDQFITGSSTKGGTPEGSVRFGITGHKLPTKHIFKGSTDLLSTIWEADGRTIKAFEGHVPVRDTRLSIPLLSGLTVDVNSVGALSLRVLASAEISLWNQRSNAKTEAYASGSLYNTVTLYHHSEAIRRIESTISALSTFTTDTKAIFESLPYDFCLRTTNGNVEISQKTVIENTSGKKHKKTVNRKRTYPGVTYRLDDSTIRQCNSYLEQFRL
;
A
#
# COMPACT_ATOMS: atom_id res chain seq x y z
N MET A 1 22.04 -5.40 -55.82
CA MET A 1 21.97 -4.78 -57.15
C MET A 1 21.60 -3.30 -56.95
N PHE A 2 22.59 -2.43 -57.17
CA PHE A 2 22.54 -0.98 -57.40
C PHE A 2 21.76 0.00 -56.48
N ILE A 3 22.55 0.60 -55.58
CA ILE A 3 22.74 2.05 -55.29
C ILE A 3 21.56 2.90 -54.79
N SER A 4 21.73 3.41 -53.56
CA SER A 4 21.74 4.87 -53.33
C SER A 4 22.85 5.24 -52.34
N LEU A 5 24.01 5.55 -52.91
CA LEU A 5 25.26 5.98 -52.28
C LEU A 5 25.17 7.42 -51.71
N ARG A 6 23.95 7.97 -51.57
CA ARG A 6 23.69 9.36 -51.15
C ARG A 6 23.22 9.51 -49.70
N GLN A 7 22.91 8.40 -49.02
CA GLN A 7 22.54 8.40 -47.59
C GLN A 7 23.74 8.25 -46.63
N TRP A 8 24.91 7.82 -47.13
CA TRP A 8 26.12 7.71 -46.31
C TRP A 8 26.87 9.04 -46.13
N THR A 9 26.67 10.01 -47.02
CA THR A 9 27.32 11.34 -46.91
C THR A 9 26.60 12.31 -45.96
N LEU A 10 25.31 12.09 -45.68
CA LEU A 10 24.55 12.88 -44.68
C LEU A 10 24.73 12.36 -43.24
N LEU A 11 25.02 11.07 -43.08
CA LEU A 11 25.41 10.48 -41.78
C LEU A 11 26.85 10.85 -41.39
N ALA A 12 27.74 11.12 -42.35
CA ALA A 12 29.08 11.62 -42.10
C ALA A 12 29.13 13.12 -41.73
N ALA A 13 28.16 13.92 -42.19
CA ALA A 13 28.11 15.36 -41.90
C ALA A 13 27.45 15.69 -40.54
N LEU A 14 26.57 14.84 -40.01
CA LEU A 14 25.92 15.03 -38.71
C LEU A 14 26.77 14.56 -37.51
N PHE A 15 27.85 13.82 -37.75
CA PHE A 15 28.83 13.46 -36.72
C PHE A 15 29.90 14.54 -36.47
N ILE A 16 29.92 15.63 -37.26
CA ILE A 16 31.00 16.63 -37.25
C ILE A 16 30.65 17.92 -36.44
N VAL A 17 29.45 18.03 -35.81
CA VAL A 17 29.05 19.28 -35.10
C VAL A 17 28.82 19.13 -33.58
N CYS A 18 29.01 17.95 -32.96
CA CYS A 18 28.86 17.83 -31.49
C CYS A 18 29.99 17.13 -30.73
N LEU A 19 31.18 16.96 -31.31
CA LEU A 19 32.36 16.49 -30.59
C LEU A 19 33.51 17.48 -30.72
N SER A 20 33.38 18.64 -30.06
CA SER A 20 34.56 19.35 -29.57
C SER A 20 35.06 18.64 -28.30
N ILE A 21 35.57 17.43 -28.48
CA ILE A 21 36.42 16.76 -27.50
C ILE A 21 37.75 17.52 -27.54
N PRO A 22 38.28 18.06 -26.42
CA PRO A 22 39.66 18.51 -26.41
C PRO A 22 40.55 17.30 -26.69
N ASP A 23 41.41 17.44 -27.71
CA ASP A 23 42.25 16.38 -28.25
C ASP A 23 43.03 15.67 -27.12
N LEU A 24 42.80 14.37 -26.93
CA LEU A 24 43.51 13.53 -25.97
C LEU A 24 45.04 13.58 -26.19
N ALA A 25 45.47 13.94 -27.41
CA ALA A 25 46.87 14.20 -27.72
C ALA A 25 47.36 15.56 -27.18
N GLU A 26 46.51 16.57 -27.10
CA GLU A 26 46.81 17.89 -26.49
C GLU A 26 46.91 17.79 -24.96
N ILE A 27 46.07 16.97 -24.32
CA ILE A 27 46.17 16.64 -22.89
C ILE A 27 47.46 15.86 -22.58
N LYS A 28 47.81 14.86 -23.40
CA LYS A 28 49.10 14.15 -23.29
C LYS A 28 50.30 15.07 -23.55
N LYS A 29 50.15 16.07 -24.41
CA LYS A 29 51.19 17.08 -24.72
C LYS A 29 51.36 18.06 -23.57
N ASN A 30 50.29 18.44 -22.87
CA ASN A 30 50.34 19.28 -21.67
C ASN A 30 50.88 18.51 -20.45
N LEU A 31 50.53 17.23 -20.28
CA LEU A 31 51.12 16.36 -19.24
C LEU A 31 52.60 16.04 -19.50
N LYS A 32 53.04 15.94 -20.76
CA LYS A 32 54.47 15.76 -21.11
C LYS A 32 55.30 17.04 -21.02
N LYS A 33 54.69 18.23 -21.04
CA LYS A 33 55.40 19.51 -20.93
C LYS A 33 56.01 19.74 -19.54
N HIS A 34 55.69 18.90 -18.55
CA HIS A 34 56.25 18.94 -17.19
C HIS A 34 57.00 17.67 -16.78
N GLY A 35 57.66 17.00 -17.74
CA GLY A 35 58.54 15.84 -17.47
C GLY A 35 60.03 16.17 -17.49
N ALA A 36 60.73 15.76 -16.42
CA ALA A 36 62.17 15.66 -16.15
C ALA A 36 62.94 16.88 -15.57
N ASP A 37 62.64 18.13 -15.91
CA ASP A 37 63.44 19.29 -15.40
C ASP A 37 62.90 19.98 -14.12
N TYR A 38 61.80 19.48 -13.55
CA TYR A 38 61.18 20.07 -12.34
C TYR A 38 61.75 19.56 -11.01
N LEU A 39 62.79 18.72 -11.03
CA LEU A 39 63.37 18.07 -9.84
C LEU A 39 64.47 18.87 -9.14
N LYS A 40 64.78 20.11 -9.55
CA LYS A 40 65.94 20.85 -9.03
C LYS A 40 65.69 22.19 -8.36
N ARG A 41 64.44 22.63 -8.16
CA ARG A 41 64.14 23.88 -7.43
C ARG A 41 62.84 23.78 -6.61
N GLY A 42 62.88 22.99 -5.55
CA GLY A 42 61.98 23.21 -4.40
C GLY A 42 62.72 24.06 -3.35
N PRO A 43 62.02 24.86 -2.53
CA PRO A 43 62.63 25.45 -1.34
C PRO A 43 63.25 24.33 -0.48
N PRO A 44 64.33 24.60 0.28
CA PRO A 44 64.90 23.61 1.18
C PRO A 44 63.80 23.10 2.12
N MET A 45 63.62 21.78 2.16
CA MET A 45 62.70 21.14 3.11
C MET A 45 63.22 21.44 4.51
N ASP A 46 62.47 22.25 5.25
CA ASP A 46 62.55 22.31 6.70
C ASP A 46 61.90 21.03 7.27
N GLU A 47 62.36 20.51 8.42
CA GLU A 47 61.85 19.26 9.03
C GLU A 47 60.33 19.29 9.24
N ASN A 48 59.74 20.49 9.28
CA ASN A 48 58.32 20.74 9.51
C ASN A 48 57.48 20.96 8.23
N THR A 49 57.98 20.62 7.05
CA THR A 49 57.24 20.78 5.78
C THR A 49 56.74 19.44 5.21
N VAL A 50 55.43 19.38 4.93
CA VAL A 50 54.74 18.22 4.37
C VAL A 50 54.31 18.49 2.93
N ARG A 51 54.41 17.44 2.11
CA ARG A 51 53.92 17.45 0.73
C ARG A 51 52.45 17.05 0.70
N LEU A 52 51.59 17.98 0.29
CA LEU A 52 50.16 17.77 0.08
C LEU A 52 49.80 17.87 -1.41
N LEU A 53 48.67 17.27 -1.77
CA LEU A 53 48.11 17.28 -3.12
C LEU A 53 46.94 18.24 -3.19
N LYS A 54 46.95 19.07 -4.23
CA LYS A 54 45.82 19.87 -4.66
C LYS A 54 45.46 19.50 -6.09
N VAL A 55 44.22 19.08 -6.29
CA VAL A 55 43.72 18.63 -7.58
C VAL A 55 42.51 19.46 -7.96
N ASP A 56 42.59 20.09 -9.14
CA ASP A 56 41.51 20.88 -9.69
C ASP A 56 40.72 20.02 -10.68
N TYR A 57 39.41 19.94 -10.51
CA TYR A 57 38.51 19.14 -11.33
C TYR A 57 37.49 20.04 -12.03
N TRP A 58 37.16 19.69 -13.27
CA TRP A 58 35.98 20.16 -13.97
C TRP A 58 34.85 19.15 -13.74
N PHE A 59 33.62 19.64 -13.58
CA PHE A 59 32.44 18.78 -13.44
C PHE A 59 31.28 19.29 -14.29
N ARG A 60 30.44 18.34 -14.71
CA ARG A 60 29.16 18.60 -15.36
C ARG A 60 28.15 17.55 -14.93
N THR A 61 27.04 18.00 -14.39
CA THR A 61 25.91 17.15 -14.01
C THR A 61 24.67 17.56 -14.78
N GLU A 62 23.94 16.57 -15.28
CA GLU A 62 22.71 16.75 -16.03
C GLU A 62 21.62 15.90 -15.38
N SER A 63 20.50 16.53 -15.03
CA SER A 63 19.35 15.81 -14.46
C SER A 63 18.10 16.08 -15.27
N MET A 64 17.29 15.04 -15.41
CA MET A 64 16.05 15.10 -16.16
C MET A 64 14.96 14.27 -15.48
N ILE A 65 13.73 14.78 -15.54
CA ILE A 65 12.55 14.07 -15.07
C ILE A 65 11.54 13.98 -16.21
N TYR A 66 10.99 12.79 -16.42
CA TYR A 66 9.97 12.52 -17.42
C TYR A 66 8.99 11.45 -16.93
N ASP A 67 7.76 11.48 -17.43
CA ASP A 67 6.70 10.52 -17.09
C ASP A 67 6.81 9.22 -17.91
N ASP A 68 7.08 9.35 -19.22
CA ASP A 68 7.27 8.25 -20.16
C ASP A 68 8.51 8.51 -21.04
N LEU A 69 9.15 7.45 -21.53
CA LEU A 69 10.31 7.56 -22.43
C LEU A 69 9.95 8.32 -23.71
N ASP A 70 8.74 8.13 -24.24
CA ASP A 70 8.23 8.86 -25.41
C ASP A 70 8.11 10.37 -25.16
N ASN A 71 7.97 10.77 -23.89
CA ASN A 71 7.84 12.16 -23.47
C ASN A 71 9.19 12.76 -23.01
N LYS A 72 10.29 12.02 -23.12
CA LYS A 72 11.62 12.49 -22.74
C LYS A 72 12.04 13.66 -23.62
N GLU A 73 12.21 14.82 -23.02
CA GLU A 73 12.69 16.02 -23.71
C GLU A 73 14.14 15.84 -24.17
N LYS A 74 14.51 16.47 -25.29
CA LYS A 74 15.89 16.44 -25.80
C LYS A 74 16.88 17.16 -24.89
N ASN A 75 16.41 18.20 -24.19
CA ASN A 75 17.23 18.99 -23.28
C ASN A 75 17.02 18.50 -21.83
N PRO A 76 18.09 18.43 -21.01
CA PRO A 76 17.96 18.09 -19.60
C PRO A 76 17.16 19.16 -18.86
N SER A 77 16.53 18.77 -17.75
CA SER A 77 15.76 19.70 -16.92
C SER A 77 16.67 20.67 -16.18
N THR A 78 17.88 20.25 -15.85
CA THR A 78 18.89 21.08 -15.19
C THR A 78 20.28 20.61 -15.57
N VAL A 79 21.18 21.57 -15.77
CA VAL A 79 22.62 21.33 -15.93
C VAL A 79 23.35 22.16 -14.87
N ILE A 80 24.26 21.53 -14.13
CA ILE A 80 25.19 22.23 -13.23
C ILE A 80 26.59 21.91 -13.72
N SER A 81 27.41 22.94 -13.95
CA SER A 81 28.81 22.73 -14.32
C SER A 81 29.72 23.80 -13.76
N GLY A 82 30.96 23.43 -13.51
CA GLY A 82 31.93 24.30 -12.89
C GLY A 82 33.26 23.60 -12.65
N ASN A 83 34.09 24.26 -11.85
CA ASN A 83 35.35 23.74 -11.35
C ASN A 83 35.28 23.65 -9.82
N PHE A 84 35.81 22.57 -9.27
CA PHE A 84 36.02 22.41 -7.84
C PHE A 84 37.44 21.92 -7.59
N THR A 85 37.87 22.05 -6.34
CA THR A 85 39.20 21.65 -5.91
C THR A 85 39.11 20.65 -4.78
N PHE A 86 39.93 19.61 -4.86
CA PHE A 86 40.17 18.66 -3.80
C PHE A 86 41.58 18.85 -3.26
N GLU A 87 41.69 19.09 -1.97
CA GLU A 87 42.96 19.31 -1.28
C GLU A 87 43.12 18.31 -0.15
N THR A 88 44.23 17.58 -0.13
CA THR A 88 44.62 16.79 1.05
C THR A 88 45.18 17.75 2.09
N LEU A 89 44.66 17.72 3.31
CA LEU A 89 45.05 18.62 4.40
C LEU A 89 45.89 17.93 5.47
N HIS A 90 45.67 16.64 5.72
CA HIS A 90 46.35 15.90 6.79
C HIS A 90 46.41 14.41 6.47
N HIS A 91 47.46 13.73 6.92
CA HIS A 91 47.56 12.27 6.94
C HIS A 91 47.97 11.85 8.35
N ASP A 92 47.28 10.88 8.92
CA ASP A 92 47.63 10.33 10.22
C ASP A 92 48.35 8.97 10.10
N ILE A 93 49.01 8.56 11.19
CA ILE A 93 49.78 7.31 11.27
C ILE A 93 48.87 6.06 11.14
N GLU A 94 47.57 6.20 11.42
CA GLU A 94 46.58 5.11 11.32
C GLU A 94 46.04 4.93 9.87
N GLY A 95 46.56 5.70 8.91
CA GLY A 95 46.16 5.64 7.50
C GLY A 95 44.89 6.43 7.19
N GLY A 96 44.50 7.34 8.08
CA GLY A 96 43.46 8.34 7.88
C GLY A 96 43.96 9.52 7.05
N MET A 97 43.07 10.10 6.25
CA MET A 97 43.34 11.26 5.40
C MET A 97 42.24 12.30 5.56
N LEU A 98 42.61 13.55 5.81
CA LEU A 98 41.67 14.67 5.78
C LEU A 98 41.71 15.33 4.40
N GLY A 99 40.56 15.37 3.72
CA GLY A 99 40.37 16.08 2.46
C GLY A 99 39.43 17.28 2.60
N ARG A 100 39.62 18.29 1.75
CA ARG A 100 38.70 19.43 1.60
C ARG A 100 38.24 19.56 0.15
N PHE A 101 36.93 19.71 -0.03
CA PHE A 101 36.32 20.03 -1.32
C PHE A 101 35.78 21.45 -1.31
N SER A 102 36.19 22.26 -2.30
CA SER A 102 35.79 23.67 -2.41
C SER A 102 35.43 24.01 -3.87
N LEU A 103 34.30 24.69 -4.07
CA LEU A 103 33.95 25.26 -5.38
C LEU A 103 34.90 26.41 -5.73
N THR A 104 35.46 26.42 -6.94
CA THR A 104 36.32 27.52 -7.41
C THR A 104 35.66 28.39 -8.47
N GLN A 105 34.89 27.78 -9.38
CA GLN A 105 34.22 28.52 -10.45
C GLN A 105 32.90 27.83 -10.83
N CYS A 106 31.82 28.60 -10.94
CA CYS A 106 30.57 28.11 -11.52
C CYS A 106 30.44 28.56 -12.98
N ASN A 107 30.24 27.63 -13.91
CA ASN A 107 30.12 27.93 -15.34
C ASN A 107 28.67 28.14 -15.78
N THR A 108 27.71 27.46 -15.14
CA THR A 108 26.27 27.55 -15.47
C THR A 108 25.52 28.62 -14.68
N GLY A 109 26.17 29.27 -13.70
CA GLY A 109 25.58 30.31 -12.84
C GLY A 109 24.59 29.80 -11.78
N ASN A 110 24.27 28.50 -11.78
CA ASN A 110 23.33 27.85 -10.87
C ASN A 110 24.03 26.84 -9.94
N CYS A 111 25.28 27.04 -9.54
CA CYS A 111 25.97 26.15 -8.60
C CYS A 111 25.69 26.50 -7.13
N GLY A 112 25.02 27.63 -6.87
CA GLY A 112 24.93 28.22 -5.53
C GLY A 112 26.29 28.69 -5.00
N ASN A 113 26.36 28.91 -3.69
CA ASN A 113 27.59 29.21 -2.96
C ASN A 113 27.77 28.17 -1.83
N PRO A 114 28.04 26.89 -2.14
CA PRO A 114 28.21 25.88 -1.11
C PRO A 114 29.47 26.14 -0.29
N SER A 115 29.36 26.01 1.03
CA SER A 115 30.51 26.03 1.93
C SER A 115 31.47 24.87 1.63
N PRO A 116 32.78 25.04 1.87
CA PRO A 116 33.73 23.93 1.77
C PRO A 116 33.34 22.78 2.69
N ILE A 117 33.40 21.55 2.15
CA ILE A 117 33.16 20.34 2.95
C ILE A 117 34.48 19.66 3.26
N TYR A 118 34.58 19.11 4.47
CA TYR A 118 35.76 18.39 4.94
C TYR A 118 35.39 16.92 5.11
N ILE A 119 36.27 16.02 4.67
CA ILE A 119 36.00 14.59 4.69
C ILE A 119 37.18 13.85 5.29
N SER A 120 36.89 13.03 6.29
CA SER A 120 37.84 12.10 6.88
C SER A 120 37.70 10.77 6.17
N PHE A 121 38.76 10.34 5.49
CA PHE A 121 38.85 9.05 4.83
C PHE A 121 39.71 8.08 5.64
N GLN A 122 39.51 6.79 5.43
CA GLN A 122 40.38 5.73 5.89
C GLN A 122 40.87 4.91 4.69
N GLN A 123 42.09 4.35 4.78
CA GLN A 123 42.71 3.52 3.73
C GLN A 123 42.88 4.26 2.38
N GLY A 124 43.47 5.46 2.41
CA GLY A 124 43.90 6.14 1.18
C GLY A 124 42.77 6.70 0.31
N GLY A 125 41.61 7.01 0.89
CA GLY A 125 40.54 7.77 0.20
C GLY A 125 39.31 6.98 -0.22
N ASN A 126 39.29 5.66 -0.03
CA ASN A 126 38.18 4.82 -0.52
C ASN A 126 36.98 4.75 0.45
N ASN A 127 37.24 4.77 1.75
CA ASN A 127 36.21 4.64 2.79
C ASN A 127 36.04 5.97 3.53
N VAL A 128 34.85 6.56 3.45
CA VAL A 128 34.50 7.79 4.18
C VAL A 128 34.13 7.41 5.61
N GLN A 129 34.86 7.95 6.58
CA GLN A 129 34.59 7.74 7.99
C GLN A 129 33.61 8.79 8.52
N HIS A 130 33.88 10.07 8.22
CA HIS A 130 33.04 11.18 8.66
C HIS A 130 33.04 12.31 7.63
N VAL A 131 31.89 12.99 7.51
CA VAL A 131 31.75 14.26 6.79
C VAL A 131 31.63 15.38 7.82
N LEU A 132 32.37 16.46 7.60
CA LEU A 132 32.44 17.60 8.50
C LEU A 132 32.11 18.90 7.75
N LYS A 133 31.45 19.82 8.45
CA LYS A 133 31.11 21.17 8.00
C LYS A 133 31.87 22.21 8.82
N ALA A 134 31.91 23.45 8.35
CA ALA A 134 32.43 24.55 9.15
C ALA A 134 31.50 24.84 10.37
N ALA A 135 32.06 25.25 11.51
CA ALA A 135 31.28 25.46 12.74
C ALA A 135 30.26 26.61 12.67
N ASP A 136 30.48 27.58 11.79
CA ASP A 136 29.62 28.74 11.54
C ASP A 136 28.41 28.42 10.65
N GLU A 137 28.44 27.29 9.93
CA GLU A 137 27.33 26.84 9.12
C GLU A 137 26.24 26.22 10.03
N PRO A 138 25.00 26.75 10.07
CA PRO A 138 23.99 26.28 11.02
C PRO A 138 23.51 24.85 10.71
N LYS A 139 23.31 24.50 9.44
CA LYS A 139 22.87 23.17 8.99
C LYS A 139 23.59 22.77 7.70
N ALA A 140 24.05 21.52 7.63
CA ALA A 140 24.59 20.96 6.40
C ALA A 140 23.44 20.62 5.44
N THR A 141 23.50 21.13 4.21
CA THR A 141 22.48 20.87 3.18
C THR A 141 23.08 20.08 2.02
N TRP A 142 22.31 19.14 1.47
CA TRP A 142 22.77 18.36 0.32
C TRP A 142 23.02 19.28 -0.88
N ASN A 143 24.19 19.16 -1.49
CA ASN A 143 24.60 19.92 -2.66
C ASN A 143 25.57 19.09 -3.53
N PHE A 144 26.04 19.68 -4.63
CA PHE A 144 26.89 18.95 -5.57
C PHE A 144 28.26 18.54 -4.99
N LEU A 145 28.82 19.25 -3.99
CA LEU A 145 30.06 18.82 -3.33
C LEU A 145 29.84 17.55 -2.51
N TYR A 146 28.76 17.49 -1.73
CA TYR A 146 28.37 16.26 -1.02
C TYR A 146 28.10 15.10 -1.99
N ALA A 147 27.48 15.38 -3.14
CA ALA A 147 27.20 14.39 -4.17
C ALA A 147 28.46 13.86 -4.87
N ILE A 148 29.42 14.73 -5.21
CA ILE A 148 30.72 14.32 -5.78
C ILE A 148 31.49 13.48 -4.76
N ALA A 149 31.52 13.89 -3.49
CA ALA A 149 32.12 13.10 -2.43
C ALA A 149 31.48 11.71 -2.32
N ASN A 150 30.15 11.62 -2.37
CA ASN A 150 29.43 10.34 -2.33
C ASN A 150 29.63 9.49 -3.60
N THR A 151 29.95 10.13 -4.72
CA THR A 151 30.32 9.45 -5.96
C THR A 151 31.70 8.79 -5.84
N ILE A 152 32.65 9.46 -5.17
CA ILE A 152 34.02 8.95 -4.95
C ILE A 152 34.07 7.88 -3.85
N TYR A 153 33.27 8.05 -2.80
CA TYR A 153 33.16 7.12 -1.68
C TYR A 153 32.78 5.70 -2.11
N THR A 154 33.30 4.65 -1.45
CA THR A 154 32.81 3.28 -1.61
C THR A 154 32.21 2.78 -0.28
N PRO A 155 30.90 2.45 -0.22
CA PRO A 155 30.25 2.04 1.03
C PRO A 155 30.55 0.59 1.47
N ALA A 156 31.66 0.00 1.04
CA ALA A 156 31.96 -1.41 1.30
C ALA A 156 32.46 -1.67 2.72
N GLU A 157 32.00 -2.76 3.33
CA GLU A 157 32.53 -3.30 4.58
C GLU A 157 33.74 -4.20 4.29
N TYR A 158 34.75 -4.12 5.14
CA TYR A 158 36.01 -4.84 4.93
C TYR A 158 35.82 -6.35 5.11
N GLY A 159 36.15 -7.13 4.08
CA GLY A 159 36.18 -8.60 4.14
C GLY A 159 34.98 -9.33 3.51
N ASP A 160 33.93 -8.61 3.12
CA ASP A 160 32.66 -9.22 2.64
C ASP A 160 32.57 -9.42 1.11
N GLY A 161 33.69 -9.28 0.39
CA GLY A 161 33.79 -9.53 -1.05
C GLY A 161 33.24 -8.40 -1.93
N ASP A 162 33.17 -8.65 -3.25
CA ASP A 162 32.83 -7.64 -4.27
C ASP A 162 31.33 -7.28 -4.31
N ALA A 163 30.45 -8.12 -3.73
CA ALA A 163 29.00 -7.93 -3.74
C ALA A 163 28.46 -7.97 -2.30
N GLN A 164 27.98 -6.84 -1.81
CA GLN A 164 27.58 -6.67 -0.41
C GLN A 164 26.22 -5.98 -0.29
N THR A 165 25.56 -6.12 0.86
CA THR A 165 24.36 -5.33 1.18
C THR A 165 24.67 -4.41 2.35
N VAL A 166 24.80 -3.11 2.08
CA VAL A 166 25.33 -2.12 3.02
C VAL A 166 24.36 -0.96 3.21
N ASN A 167 24.49 -0.25 4.33
CA ASN A 167 23.73 0.96 4.58
C ASN A 167 24.38 2.13 3.84
N THR A 168 23.61 2.81 2.98
CA THR A 168 24.03 3.95 2.18
C THR A 168 23.20 5.18 2.53
N VAL A 169 23.54 6.35 1.96
CA VAL A 169 22.71 7.57 2.04
C VAL A 169 21.33 7.40 1.37
N TYR A 170 21.12 6.33 0.62
CA TYR A 170 19.82 6.03 0.00
C TYR A 170 18.98 5.08 0.86
N GLY A 171 19.58 4.41 1.84
CA GLY A 171 19.00 3.29 2.58
C GLY A 171 19.85 2.03 2.46
N LYS A 172 19.26 0.87 2.71
CA LYS A 172 19.97 -0.41 2.66
C LYS A 172 19.99 -0.92 1.22
N CYS A 173 21.16 -0.94 0.60
CA CYS A 173 21.30 -1.23 -0.83
C CYS A 173 22.27 -2.37 -1.07
N ARG A 174 22.07 -3.07 -2.19
CA ARG A 174 23.07 -3.98 -2.72
C ARG A 174 24.09 -3.18 -3.50
N VAL A 175 25.36 -3.39 -3.19
CA VAL A 175 26.48 -2.72 -3.82
C VAL A 175 27.38 -3.77 -4.45
N TYR A 176 27.78 -3.54 -5.70
CA TYR A 176 28.73 -4.36 -6.42
C TYR A 176 29.92 -3.50 -6.85
N PHE A 177 31.12 -3.97 -6.53
CA PHE A 177 32.37 -3.37 -6.98
C PHE A 177 33.08 -4.33 -7.93
N GLY A 178 33.71 -3.79 -8.97
CA GLY A 178 34.49 -4.61 -9.88
C GLY A 178 35.51 -3.81 -10.66
N ARG A 179 36.50 -4.53 -11.20
CA ARG A 179 37.52 -3.99 -12.10
C ARG A 179 37.36 -4.62 -13.49
N PRO A 180 36.47 -4.10 -14.34
CA PRO A 180 36.19 -4.68 -15.65
C PRO A 180 37.38 -4.61 -16.62
N GLU A 181 38.21 -3.57 -16.52
CA GLU A 181 39.41 -3.40 -17.36
C GLU A 181 40.59 -2.95 -16.50
N ASP A 182 41.82 -3.04 -17.05
CA ASP A 182 42.96 -2.39 -16.41
C ASP A 182 42.68 -0.88 -16.28
N LYS A 183 42.90 -0.33 -15.08
CA LYS A 183 42.70 1.10 -14.74
C LYS A 183 41.27 1.61 -14.70
N LYS A 184 40.27 0.77 -15.01
CA LYS A 184 38.85 1.12 -14.87
C LYS A 184 38.19 0.32 -13.77
N PHE A 185 37.49 1.02 -12.91
CA PHE A 185 36.71 0.45 -11.82
C PHE A 185 35.24 0.80 -12.02
N ARG A 186 34.36 -0.08 -11.53
CA ARG A 186 32.91 0.10 -11.64
C ARG A 186 32.28 -0.17 -10.28
N ARG A 187 31.40 0.73 -9.84
CA ARG A 187 30.53 0.57 -8.68
C ARG A 187 29.08 0.61 -9.14
N MET A 188 28.33 -0.44 -8.85
CA MET A 188 26.89 -0.51 -9.08
C MET A 188 26.16 -0.53 -7.73
N ILE A 189 25.08 0.24 -7.62
CA ILE A 189 24.14 0.15 -6.50
C ILE A 189 22.77 -0.17 -7.07
N ASP A 190 22.16 -1.25 -6.58
CA ASP A 190 20.82 -1.69 -6.99
C ASP A 190 20.03 -2.22 -5.79
N LYS A 191 18.74 -2.52 -6.03
CA LYS A 191 17.85 -3.20 -5.06
C LYS A 191 17.83 -2.54 -3.67
N CYS A 192 17.73 -1.21 -3.65
CA CYS A 192 17.68 -0.45 -2.42
C CYS A 192 16.33 -0.55 -1.70
N GLU A 193 16.38 -0.78 -0.38
CA GLU A 193 15.33 -0.46 0.56
C GLU A 193 15.52 1.00 1.01
N LEU A 194 14.78 1.92 0.36
CA LEU A 194 14.97 3.35 0.55
C LEU A 194 14.62 3.80 1.98
N GLY A 195 15.55 4.47 2.65
CA GLY A 195 15.45 4.78 4.09
C GLY A 195 14.89 6.17 4.44
N HIS A 196 14.97 7.14 3.53
CA HIS A 196 14.61 8.53 3.80
C HIS A 196 13.14 8.83 3.45
N GLY A 197 12.23 8.24 4.23
CA GLY A 197 10.81 8.54 4.06
C GLY A 197 9.88 7.76 4.98
N VAL A 198 8.60 8.10 4.90
CA VAL A 198 7.55 7.39 5.61
C VAL A 198 6.70 6.63 4.61
N ASN A 199 6.43 5.37 4.90
CA ASN A 199 5.65 4.48 4.05
C ASN A 199 4.52 3.83 4.85
N PHE A 200 3.30 4.26 4.59
CA PHE A 200 2.07 3.80 5.21
C PHE A 200 1.19 3.02 4.21
N THR A 201 1.83 2.29 3.30
CA THR A 201 1.12 1.57 2.24
C THR A 201 0.42 0.35 2.76
N ARG A 202 -0.84 0.22 2.38
CA ARG A 202 -1.67 -0.90 2.75
C ARG A 202 -1.43 -2.12 1.87
N PHE A 203 -1.46 -1.94 0.54
CA PHE A 203 -1.26 -3.03 -0.40
C PHE A 203 0.13 -2.94 -1.03
N GLU A 204 0.99 -3.88 -0.69
CA GLU A 204 2.36 -3.93 -1.21
C GLU A 204 2.40 -4.05 -2.74
N GLY A 205 3.28 -3.25 -3.35
CA GLY A 205 3.55 -3.25 -4.77
C GLY A 205 2.41 -2.73 -5.65
N ILE A 206 1.54 -1.86 -5.14
CA ILE A 206 0.76 -0.92 -5.96
C ILE A 206 1.69 0.02 -6.74
N GLU A 207 2.91 0.22 -6.24
CA GLU A 207 4.00 0.90 -6.93
C GLU A 207 5.30 0.14 -6.69
N LYS A 208 6.11 0.08 -7.73
CA LYS A 208 7.47 -0.42 -7.68
C LYS A 208 8.40 0.77 -7.76
N VAL A 209 9.31 0.87 -6.79
CA VAL A 209 10.40 1.82 -6.79
C VAL A 209 11.67 1.08 -7.19
N GLU A 210 12.30 1.54 -8.25
CA GLU A 210 13.58 1.03 -8.74
C GLU A 210 14.59 2.17 -8.62
N TYR A 211 15.67 1.93 -7.87
CA TYR A 211 16.81 2.84 -7.78
C TYR A 211 18.04 2.07 -8.23
N ASP A 212 18.68 2.59 -9.28
CA ASP A 212 19.87 2.02 -9.89
C ASP A 212 20.93 3.10 -10.04
N GLN A 213 22.16 2.76 -9.71
CA GLN A 213 23.32 3.62 -9.86
C GLN A 213 24.46 2.84 -10.48
N ASP A 214 25.15 3.45 -11.45
CA ASP A 214 26.33 2.90 -12.10
C ASP A 214 27.41 3.98 -12.20
N VAL A 215 28.53 3.77 -11.52
CA VAL A 215 29.66 4.71 -11.47
C VAL A 215 30.92 4.03 -12.01
N TRP A 216 31.57 4.70 -12.94
CA TRP A 216 32.81 4.30 -13.57
C TRP A 216 33.94 5.24 -13.17
N TYR A 217 35.05 4.68 -12.69
CA TYR A 217 36.25 5.42 -12.31
C TYR A 217 37.39 5.03 -13.25
N THR A 218 38.07 6.03 -13.81
CA THR A 218 39.32 5.81 -14.56
C THR A 218 40.49 6.37 -13.74
N GLN A 219 41.44 5.51 -13.37
CA GLN A 219 42.59 5.89 -12.54
C GLN A 219 43.90 5.92 -13.31
N ASN A 220 44.82 6.80 -12.91
CA ASN A 220 46.18 6.84 -13.46
C ASN A 220 47.11 5.87 -12.71
N THR A 221 47.29 4.65 -13.21
CA THR A 221 48.21 3.69 -12.56
C THR A 221 49.69 4.05 -12.65
N LYS A 222 50.07 5.09 -13.41
CA LYS A 222 51.48 5.52 -13.52
C LYS A 222 51.92 6.52 -12.47
N ILE A 223 50.98 7.24 -11.83
CA ILE A 223 51.26 8.29 -10.84
C ILE A 223 50.18 8.20 -9.76
N ASP A 224 50.55 7.66 -8.59
CA ASP A 224 49.78 7.69 -7.32
C ASP A 224 48.31 7.20 -7.37
N ALA A 225 47.86 6.52 -8.44
CA ALA A 225 46.50 6.03 -8.65
C ALA A 225 45.39 7.11 -8.62
N ASP A 226 45.73 8.35 -9.00
CA ASP A 226 44.77 9.47 -9.02
C ASP A 226 43.55 9.16 -9.91
N ILE A 227 42.36 9.57 -9.47
CA ILE A 227 41.13 9.49 -10.26
C ILE A 227 41.18 10.56 -11.36
N ILE A 228 41.33 10.15 -12.61
CA ILE A 228 41.38 11.07 -13.77
C ILE A 228 39.97 11.50 -14.16
N MET A 229 39.05 10.54 -14.17
CA MET A 229 37.72 10.71 -14.73
C MET A 229 36.71 9.85 -13.97
N ILE A 230 35.52 10.41 -13.77
CA ILE A 230 34.36 9.73 -13.19
C ILE A 230 33.17 9.94 -14.11
N ASP A 231 32.56 8.84 -14.53
CA ASP A 231 31.27 8.82 -15.23
C ASP A 231 30.24 8.11 -14.37
N ALA A 232 29.20 8.82 -13.95
CA ALA A 232 28.14 8.26 -13.14
C ALA A 232 26.77 8.44 -13.81
N VAL A 233 25.99 7.37 -13.81
CA VAL A 233 24.58 7.37 -14.22
C VAL A 233 23.74 6.88 -13.05
N GLU A 234 22.72 7.64 -12.71
CA GLU A 234 21.77 7.34 -11.65
C GLU A 234 20.36 7.39 -12.24
N MET A 235 19.58 6.36 -11.95
CA MET A 235 18.20 6.22 -12.39
C MET A 235 17.30 5.89 -11.21
N LEU A 236 16.24 6.68 -11.07
CA LEU A 236 15.16 6.43 -10.13
C LEU A 236 13.87 6.30 -10.93
N ALA A 237 13.16 5.18 -10.78
CA ALA A 237 11.90 4.96 -11.45
C ALA A 237 10.81 4.57 -10.45
N PHE A 238 9.69 5.28 -10.52
CA PHE A 238 8.46 4.90 -9.84
C PHE A 238 7.47 4.47 -10.91
N LYS A 239 6.99 3.22 -10.80
CA LYS A 239 6.05 2.64 -11.76
C LYS A 239 4.91 1.99 -11.02
N SER A 240 3.68 2.22 -11.45
CA SER A 240 2.56 1.39 -11.00
C SER A 240 2.38 0.20 -11.93
N PRO A 241 2.33 -1.05 -11.43
CA PRO A 241 1.98 -2.19 -12.26
C PRO A 241 0.53 -2.10 -12.76
N ILE A 242 -0.34 -1.29 -12.15
CA ILE A 242 -1.74 -1.16 -12.54
C ILE A 242 -1.87 -0.46 -13.90
N HIS A 243 -0.89 0.35 -14.29
CA HIS A 243 -0.91 1.04 -15.58
C HIS A 243 0.51 1.32 -16.08
N GLU A 244 0.89 0.71 -17.21
CA GLU A 244 2.26 0.72 -17.76
C GLU A 244 2.86 2.12 -17.99
N LYS A 245 2.00 3.11 -18.27
CA LYS A 245 2.37 4.52 -18.50
C LYS A 245 2.13 5.43 -17.30
N HIS A 246 1.89 4.87 -16.12
CA HIS A 246 1.73 5.64 -14.88
C HIS A 246 2.97 5.52 -14.01
N GLY A 247 3.62 6.66 -13.78
CA GLY A 247 4.88 6.72 -13.10
C GLY A 247 5.74 7.87 -13.59
N PHE A 248 7.00 7.84 -13.19
CA PHE A 248 8.01 8.78 -13.63
C PHE A 248 9.39 8.14 -13.53
N ARG A 249 10.34 8.75 -14.24
CA ARG A 249 11.75 8.44 -14.13
C ARG A 249 12.54 9.72 -13.93
N VAL A 250 13.50 9.63 -13.03
CA VAL A 250 14.56 10.61 -12.86
C VAL A 250 15.85 9.97 -13.34
N GLU A 251 16.53 10.65 -14.24
CA GLU A 251 17.84 10.24 -14.74
C GLU A 251 18.81 11.38 -14.45
N SER A 252 19.92 11.03 -13.82
CA SER A 252 21.01 11.95 -13.52
C SER A 252 22.32 11.39 -14.07
N ARG A 253 23.07 12.25 -14.76
CA ARG A 253 24.38 11.92 -15.33
C ARG A 253 25.41 12.90 -14.77
N THR A 254 26.47 12.38 -14.19
CA THR A 254 27.55 13.19 -13.62
C THR A 254 28.86 12.80 -14.27
N HIS A 255 29.57 13.79 -14.80
CA HIS A 255 30.90 13.67 -15.34
C HIS A 255 31.86 14.55 -14.55
N VAL A 256 33.00 14.00 -14.15
CA VAL A 256 34.08 14.72 -13.46
C VAL A 256 35.40 14.39 -14.14
N GLU A 257 36.20 15.40 -14.45
CA GLU A 257 37.50 15.24 -15.11
C GLU A 257 38.57 16.13 -14.45
N ILE A 258 39.77 15.57 -14.28
CA ILE A 258 40.92 16.31 -13.76
C ILE A 258 41.41 17.37 -14.75
N THR A 259 41.60 18.59 -14.28
CA THR A 259 42.13 19.70 -15.09
C THR A 259 43.58 20.02 -14.76
N ASN A 260 43.92 20.01 -13.48
CA ASN A 260 45.26 20.36 -13.00
C ASN A 260 45.60 19.59 -11.72
N ARG A 261 46.88 19.28 -11.55
CA ARG A 261 47.41 18.63 -10.36
C ARG A 261 48.63 19.38 -9.89
N THR A 262 48.56 19.92 -8.67
CA THR A 262 49.64 20.68 -8.06
C THR A 262 50.09 20.02 -6.77
N ARG A 263 51.41 20.01 -6.55
CA ARG A 263 52.01 19.59 -5.29
C ARG A 263 52.25 20.85 -4.48
N VAL A 264 51.66 20.92 -3.30
CA VAL A 264 51.80 22.06 -2.40
C VAL A 264 52.64 21.60 -1.21
N PHE A 265 53.69 22.36 -0.90
CA PHE A 265 54.50 22.14 0.29
C PHE A 265 54.04 23.14 1.34
N VAL A 266 53.51 22.63 2.46
CA VAL A 266 53.00 23.45 3.56
C VAL A 266 53.57 22.96 4.88
N HIS A 267 53.58 23.82 5.90
CA HIS A 267 53.83 23.36 7.25
C HIS A 267 52.69 22.46 7.74
N TYR A 268 53.00 21.50 8.60
CA TYR A 268 52.00 20.64 9.22
C TYR A 268 50.89 21.47 9.88
N TYR A 269 49.64 21.23 9.47
CA TYR A 269 48.48 21.84 10.13
C TYR A 269 48.25 21.21 11.51
N CYS A 270 48.61 19.93 11.66
CA CYS A 270 48.50 19.13 12.88
C CYS A 270 49.65 18.11 12.92
N GLU A 271 50.01 17.62 14.10
CA GLU A 271 50.95 16.49 14.23
C GLU A 271 50.35 15.19 13.64
N ASP A 272 51.20 14.33 13.07
CA ASP A 272 50.79 13.07 12.42
C ASP A 272 50.12 12.06 13.38
N THR A 273 50.34 12.22 14.69
CA THR A 273 49.70 11.45 15.76
C THR A 273 48.24 11.85 15.99
N VAL A 274 47.82 13.01 15.48
CA VAL A 274 46.45 13.53 15.63
C VAL A 274 45.57 12.92 14.52
N PRO A 275 44.47 12.21 14.87
CA PRO A 275 43.54 11.69 13.90
C PRO A 275 42.92 12.79 13.02
N ALA A 276 42.67 12.49 11.75
CA ALA A 276 42.12 13.42 10.76
C ALA A 276 40.89 14.23 11.26
N THR A 277 39.97 13.61 11.98
CA THR A 277 38.78 14.29 12.54
C THR A 277 39.11 15.31 13.64
N LYS A 278 40.09 15.03 14.50
CA LYS A 278 40.53 15.98 15.53
C LYS A 278 41.29 17.15 14.91
N CYS A 279 42.12 16.85 13.91
CA CYS A 279 42.83 17.87 13.16
C CYS A 279 41.87 18.84 12.45
N ALA A 280 40.81 18.31 11.82
CA ALA A 280 39.77 19.12 11.18
C ALA A 280 39.14 20.15 12.15
N LYS A 281 38.90 19.75 13.40
CA LYS A 281 38.36 20.64 14.43
C LYS A 281 39.38 21.67 14.93
N GLN A 282 40.62 21.24 15.17
CA GLN A 282 41.68 22.09 15.74
C GLN A 282 42.19 23.14 14.77
N ALA A 283 42.48 22.74 13.52
CA ALA A 283 43.10 23.62 12.52
C ALA A 283 42.07 24.38 11.67
N PHE A 284 40.88 23.83 11.47
CA PHE A 284 39.89 24.39 10.53
C PHE A 284 38.53 24.69 11.17
N GLY A 285 38.37 24.45 12.47
CA GLY A 285 37.09 24.66 13.17
C GLY A 285 35.95 23.80 12.62
N ALA A 286 36.25 22.69 11.93
CA ALA A 286 35.23 21.84 11.31
C ALA A 286 34.61 20.89 12.35
N VAL A 287 33.29 20.71 12.26
CA VAL A 287 32.49 19.88 13.17
C VAL A 287 31.84 18.77 12.38
N LYS A 288 31.76 17.57 12.97
CA LYS A 288 31.07 16.43 12.36
C LYS A 288 29.62 16.80 12.05
N VAL A 289 29.14 16.39 10.89
CA VAL A 289 27.72 16.58 10.54
C VAL A 289 26.85 15.66 11.37
N GLY A 290 27.21 14.38 11.50
CA GLY A 290 26.56 13.40 12.40
C GLY A 290 27.53 12.28 12.81
N GLU A 291 27.03 11.26 13.52
CA GLU A 291 27.85 10.11 13.94
C GLU A 291 28.20 9.21 12.74
N LYS A 292 27.22 8.97 11.86
CA LYS A 292 27.43 8.32 10.56
C LYS A 292 27.63 9.36 9.45
N ALA A 293 28.29 8.94 8.37
CA ALA A 293 28.41 9.76 7.17
C ALA A 293 27.02 10.17 6.65
N TYR A 294 26.84 11.48 6.42
CA TYR A 294 25.62 12.10 5.90
C TYR A 294 24.36 12.06 6.79
N GLU A 295 24.46 11.61 8.04
CA GLU A 295 23.29 11.40 8.93
C GLU A 295 22.43 12.65 9.15
N ASP A 296 23.05 13.79 9.47
CA ASP A 296 22.35 15.07 9.71
C ASP A 296 22.44 16.03 8.51
N VAL A 297 22.69 15.51 7.31
CA VAL A 297 22.61 16.33 6.09
C VAL A 297 21.15 16.51 5.71
N GLN A 298 20.69 17.75 5.62
CA GLN A 298 19.33 18.06 5.19
C GLN A 298 19.16 17.77 3.69
N ILE A 299 18.33 16.78 3.39
CA ILE A 299 17.98 16.35 2.02
C ILE A 299 16.63 16.92 1.57
N SER A 300 15.64 16.97 2.47
CA SER A 300 14.29 17.44 2.16
C SER A 300 14.13 18.94 2.35
N ALA A 301 13.33 19.57 1.49
CA ALA A 301 12.85 20.93 1.71
C ALA A 301 11.84 20.96 2.88
N ASP A 302 11.80 22.06 3.64
CA ASP A 302 10.72 22.28 4.61
C ASP A 302 9.40 22.49 3.86
N HIS A 303 8.34 21.84 4.32
CA HIS A 303 7.02 21.93 3.70
C HIS A 303 5.99 22.48 4.69
N ASP A 304 5.35 23.57 4.29
CA ASP A 304 4.19 24.09 5.01
C ASP A 304 3.03 23.10 4.92
N ASN A 305 2.41 22.82 6.06
CA ASN A 305 1.22 21.98 6.15
C ASN A 305 0.04 22.64 5.40
N LYS A 306 -0.61 21.89 4.50
CA LYS A 306 -1.73 22.37 3.67
C LYS A 306 -3.09 21.81 4.09
N LEU A 307 -3.20 21.18 5.26
CA LEU A 307 -4.41 20.48 5.71
C LEU A 307 -5.68 21.34 5.59
N THR A 308 -5.73 22.51 6.23
CA THR A 308 -6.91 23.39 6.25
C THR A 308 -7.32 23.86 4.85
N LYS A 309 -6.34 24.12 3.98
CA LYS A 309 -6.56 24.50 2.58
C LYS A 309 -7.15 23.35 1.76
N LEU A 310 -6.68 22.12 1.99
CA LEU A 310 -7.21 20.93 1.32
C LEU A 310 -8.63 20.63 1.77
N ILE A 311 -8.93 20.72 3.08
CA ILE A 311 -10.28 20.60 3.63
C ILE A 311 -11.20 21.65 2.99
N GLY A 312 -10.78 22.91 2.93
CA GLY A 312 -11.56 23.97 2.27
C GLY A 312 -11.73 23.76 0.75
N THR A 313 -10.86 22.99 0.10
CA THR A 313 -11.00 22.60 -1.31
C THR A 313 -11.98 21.45 -1.47
N TYR A 314 -11.96 20.49 -0.55
CA TYR A 314 -12.94 19.40 -0.48
C TYR A 314 -14.35 19.93 -0.21
N ARG A 315 -14.47 20.87 0.73
CA ARG A 315 -15.73 21.58 1.04
C ARG A 315 -16.35 22.23 -0.19
N ARG A 316 -15.58 23.07 -0.89
CA ARG A 316 -16.03 23.70 -2.14
C ARG A 316 -16.43 22.68 -3.19
N HIS A 317 -15.67 21.59 -3.31
CA HIS A 317 -16.00 20.52 -4.25
C HIS A 317 -17.36 19.87 -3.97
N LEU A 318 -17.68 19.61 -2.70
CA LEU A 318 -18.99 19.06 -2.32
C LEU A 318 -20.13 20.06 -2.57
N ASN A 319 -19.92 21.34 -2.26
CA ASN A 319 -20.90 22.39 -2.54
C ASN A 319 -21.20 22.54 -4.05
N ASP A 320 -20.18 22.41 -4.90
CA ASP A 320 -20.33 22.51 -6.36
C ASP A 320 -21.06 21.29 -6.96
N MET A 321 -20.88 20.10 -6.39
CA MET A 321 -21.41 18.85 -6.93
C MET A 321 -22.81 18.48 -6.39
N GLY A 322 -23.08 18.80 -5.13
CA GLY A 322 -24.19 18.24 -4.37
C GLY A 322 -23.92 16.81 -3.87
N ASP A 323 -24.73 16.33 -2.90
CA ASP A 323 -24.49 15.06 -2.20
C ASP A 323 -25.02 13.81 -2.94
N SER A 324 -25.30 13.91 -4.25
CA SER A 324 -25.97 12.83 -5.00
C SER A 324 -25.05 11.77 -5.60
N HIS A 325 -23.74 12.02 -5.71
CA HIS A 325 -22.80 11.10 -6.36
C HIS A 325 -21.36 11.23 -5.87
N ILE A 326 -20.57 10.16 -6.00
CA ILE A 326 -19.11 10.17 -5.80
C ILE A 326 -18.41 10.36 -7.16
N CYS A 327 -17.26 11.03 -7.16
CA CYS A 327 -16.38 11.13 -8.32
C CYS A 327 -14.90 10.88 -7.99
N GLU A 328 -14.05 10.92 -9.01
CA GLU A 328 -12.58 10.81 -8.92
C GLU A 328 -11.92 11.79 -7.94
N LYS A 329 -12.46 13.01 -7.76
CA LYS A 329 -11.89 14.01 -6.85
C LYS A 329 -12.07 13.65 -5.38
N HIS A 330 -13.10 12.87 -5.02
CA HIS A 330 -13.35 12.50 -3.63
C HIS A 330 -12.18 11.70 -3.05
N SER A 331 -11.79 10.63 -3.74
CA SER A 331 -10.66 9.81 -3.33
C SER A 331 -9.34 10.59 -3.40
N LEU A 332 -9.15 11.41 -4.44
CA LEU A 332 -7.92 12.19 -4.62
C LEU A 332 -7.68 13.16 -3.47
N LEU A 333 -8.68 13.99 -3.18
CA LEU A 333 -8.58 15.01 -2.14
C LEU A 333 -8.52 14.37 -0.75
N TYR A 334 -9.28 13.31 -0.49
CA TYR A 334 -9.18 12.58 0.78
C TYR A 334 -7.77 12.02 1.00
N GLY A 335 -7.18 11.38 -0.01
CA GLY A 335 -5.81 10.90 0.09
C GLY A 335 -4.83 12.02 0.45
N GLN A 336 -4.92 13.17 -0.24
CA GLN A 336 -4.06 14.32 0.04
C GLN A 336 -4.27 14.88 1.46
N ILE A 337 -5.53 14.92 1.93
CA ILE A 337 -5.87 15.31 3.30
C ILE A 337 -5.18 14.36 4.29
N VAL A 338 -5.27 13.03 4.09
CA VAL A 338 -4.64 12.05 4.99
C VAL A 338 -3.11 12.21 5.03
N GLN A 339 -2.46 12.47 3.90
CA GLN A 339 -1.00 12.68 3.87
C GLN A 339 -0.59 13.93 4.66
N GLU A 340 -1.27 15.06 4.45
CA GLU A 340 -0.99 16.32 5.18
C GLU A 340 -1.40 16.23 6.66
N ALA A 341 -2.46 15.49 6.96
CA ALA A 341 -2.94 15.20 8.31
C ALA A 341 -1.87 14.55 9.21
N ARG A 342 -0.92 13.81 8.64
CA ARG A 342 0.20 13.22 9.40
C ARG A 342 1.25 14.24 9.85
N LEU A 343 1.34 15.36 9.16
CA LEU A 343 2.24 16.47 9.48
C LEU A 343 1.56 17.56 10.31
N ALA A 344 0.24 17.45 10.46
CA ALA A 344 -0.56 18.47 11.10
C ALA A 344 -0.37 18.53 12.61
N LYS A 345 -0.32 19.76 13.12
CA LYS A 345 -0.27 20.03 14.54
C LYS A 345 -1.68 20.08 15.12
N ARG A 346 -1.76 20.12 16.45
CA ARG A 346 -3.05 20.20 17.16
C ARG A 346 -3.85 21.43 16.76
N GLU A 347 -3.17 22.56 16.57
CA GLU A 347 -3.80 23.83 16.21
C GLU A 347 -4.47 23.76 14.82
N ASP A 348 -3.86 23.05 13.88
CA ASP A 348 -4.41 22.86 12.52
C ASP A 348 -5.73 22.07 12.56
N TRP A 349 -5.81 21.05 13.42
CA TRP A 349 -7.01 20.24 13.61
C TRP A 349 -8.11 20.99 14.34
N GLU A 350 -7.78 21.71 15.41
CA GLU A 350 -8.76 22.51 16.14
C GLU A 350 -9.37 23.58 15.24
N ALA A 351 -8.54 24.24 14.42
CA ALA A 351 -9.01 25.20 13.42
C ALA A 351 -9.92 24.56 12.36
N ALA A 352 -9.63 23.32 11.94
CA ALA A 352 -10.46 22.62 10.96
C ALA A 352 -11.80 22.14 11.56
N ILE A 353 -11.82 21.63 12.78
CA ILE A 353 -13.01 21.07 13.44
C ILE A 353 -13.98 22.18 13.85
N ARG A 354 -13.47 23.27 14.44
CA ARG A 354 -14.32 24.36 14.96
C ARG A 354 -14.79 25.35 13.88
N TYR A 355 -14.43 25.13 12.63
CA TYR A 355 -14.82 26.03 11.54
C TYR A 355 -16.27 25.74 11.11
N PRO A 356 -17.23 26.68 11.29
CA PRO A 356 -18.66 26.37 11.15
C PRO A 356 -19.09 25.89 9.75
N GLU A 357 -18.42 26.32 8.67
CA GLU A 357 -18.80 25.82 7.34
C GLU A 357 -18.35 24.37 7.11
N ASN A 358 -17.56 23.77 8.01
CA ASN A 358 -17.08 22.40 7.86
C ASN A 358 -18.06 21.33 8.33
N ASP A 359 -19.24 21.68 8.87
CA ASP A 359 -20.22 20.72 9.41
C ASP A 359 -20.49 19.53 8.47
N HIS A 360 -20.71 19.80 7.18
CA HIS A 360 -20.98 18.76 6.17
C HIS A 360 -19.75 17.97 5.70
N VAL A 361 -18.53 18.35 6.12
CA VAL A 361 -17.29 17.63 5.84
C VAL A 361 -16.64 17.04 7.10
N LEU A 362 -17.27 17.21 8.27
CA LEU A 362 -16.75 16.68 9.53
C LEU A 362 -16.59 15.16 9.51
N GLY A 363 -17.46 14.41 8.83
CA GLY A 363 -17.27 12.96 8.66
C GLY A 363 -15.97 12.60 7.93
N VAL A 364 -15.56 13.39 6.95
CA VAL A 364 -14.29 13.21 6.22
C VAL A 364 -13.10 13.59 7.10
N ILE A 365 -13.23 14.66 7.90
CA ILE A 365 -12.23 15.08 8.89
C ILE A 365 -12.05 14.00 9.96
N ALA A 366 -13.14 13.46 10.50
CA ALA A 366 -13.16 12.39 11.49
C ALA A 366 -12.47 11.12 10.96
N ASN A 367 -12.82 10.70 9.75
CA ASN A 367 -12.22 9.55 9.09
C ASN A 367 -10.70 9.77 8.85
N ALA A 368 -10.30 10.95 8.35
CA ALA A 368 -8.89 11.28 8.14
C ALA A 368 -8.10 11.27 9.46
N LEU A 369 -8.65 11.87 10.52
CA LEU A 369 -8.04 11.93 11.85
C LEU A 369 -7.83 10.53 12.45
N GLY A 370 -8.81 9.64 12.29
CA GLY A 370 -8.69 8.23 12.68
C GLY A 370 -7.62 7.48 11.90
N SER A 371 -7.53 7.74 10.58
CA SER A 371 -6.60 7.07 9.67
C SER A 371 -5.11 7.36 9.94
N VAL A 372 -4.78 8.50 10.55
CA VAL A 372 -3.41 8.86 10.93
C VAL A 372 -2.79 7.81 11.86
N GLY A 373 -3.51 7.35 12.88
CA GLY A 373 -3.05 6.32 13.82
C GLY A 373 -1.91 6.74 14.74
N SER A 374 -1.92 7.98 15.23
CA SER A 374 -0.97 8.51 16.21
C SER A 374 -1.64 8.69 17.58
N VAL A 375 -0.84 8.79 18.64
CA VAL A 375 -1.38 9.03 20.00
C VAL A 375 -2.01 10.42 20.06
N GLU A 376 -1.38 11.39 19.38
CA GLU A 376 -1.80 12.77 19.27
C GLU A 376 -3.12 12.90 18.52
N SER A 377 -3.27 12.22 17.38
CA SER A 377 -4.52 12.25 16.60
C SER A 377 -5.69 11.64 17.37
N LEU A 378 -5.45 10.58 18.17
CA LEU A 378 -6.47 10.00 19.03
C LEU A 378 -6.87 10.92 20.19
N ALA A 379 -5.92 11.64 20.79
CA ALA A 379 -6.21 12.62 21.83
C ALA A 379 -7.05 13.78 21.30
N ILE A 380 -6.68 14.32 20.13
CA ILE A 380 -7.45 15.38 19.44
C ILE A 380 -8.86 14.90 19.11
N ALA A 381 -9.01 13.67 18.61
CA ALA A 381 -10.32 13.12 18.30
C ALA A 381 -11.23 13.05 19.53
N ARG A 382 -10.70 12.63 20.68
CA ARG A 382 -11.48 12.48 21.90
C ARG A 382 -11.78 13.79 22.61
N GLU A 383 -10.81 14.70 22.66
CA GLU A 383 -10.91 15.95 23.41
C GLU A 383 -11.60 17.07 22.63
N VAL A 384 -11.47 17.06 21.30
CA VAL A 384 -11.98 18.12 20.43
C VAL A 384 -13.15 17.59 19.58
N LEU A 385 -12.91 16.64 18.68
CA LEU A 385 -13.92 16.22 17.69
C LEU A 385 -15.19 15.66 18.36
N LEU A 386 -15.06 14.69 19.27
CA LEU A 386 -16.23 14.05 19.90
C LEU A 386 -16.93 14.95 20.94
N THR A 387 -16.26 16.00 21.42
CA THR A 387 -16.86 17.01 22.29
C THR A 387 -17.73 17.99 21.49
N GLU A 388 -17.25 18.42 20.31
CA GLU A 388 -17.95 19.38 19.45
C GLU A 388 -19.01 18.71 18.56
N SER A 389 -18.78 17.46 18.12
CA SER A 389 -19.65 16.76 17.17
C SER A 389 -19.65 15.24 17.42
N PRO A 390 -20.40 14.77 18.43
CA PRO A 390 -20.41 13.35 18.83
C PRO A 390 -20.98 12.42 17.74
N ASP A 391 -21.80 12.93 16.82
CA ASP A 391 -22.43 12.15 15.75
C ASP A 391 -21.42 11.52 14.77
N HIS A 392 -20.19 12.06 14.70
CA HIS A 392 -19.12 11.53 13.82
C HIS A 392 -18.25 10.44 14.46
N PHE A 393 -18.74 9.80 15.54
CA PHE A 393 -18.06 8.69 16.19
C PHE A 393 -17.84 7.51 15.23
N ASP A 394 -18.84 7.14 14.43
CA ASP A 394 -18.76 6.02 13.48
C ASP A 394 -17.74 6.31 12.35
N ASP A 395 -17.70 7.55 11.85
CA ASP A 395 -16.73 7.99 10.84
C ASP A 395 -15.29 7.91 11.36
N LEU A 396 -15.07 8.35 12.61
CA LEU A 396 -13.79 8.26 13.30
C LEU A 396 -13.35 6.81 13.48
N LEU A 397 -14.25 5.94 13.97
CA LEU A 397 -13.97 4.52 14.18
C LEU A 397 -13.62 3.82 12.87
N PHE A 398 -14.33 4.13 11.78
CA PHE A 398 -13.99 3.61 10.46
C PHE A 398 -12.59 4.06 10.04
N GLY A 399 -12.24 5.34 10.23
CA GLY A 399 -10.88 5.84 9.99
C GLY A 399 -9.81 5.12 10.81
N ILE A 400 -10.04 4.92 12.12
CA ILE A 400 -9.14 4.16 13.01
C ILE A 400 -8.98 2.73 12.50
N ALA A 401 -10.07 2.08 12.11
CA ALA A 401 -10.06 0.75 11.52
C ALA A 401 -9.23 0.70 10.24
N GLN A 402 -9.08 1.80 9.50
CA GLN A 402 -8.24 1.89 8.28
C GLN A 402 -6.80 2.35 8.50
N SER A 403 -6.40 2.64 9.73
CA SER A 403 -5.03 3.06 10.01
C SER A 403 -4.00 1.95 9.75
N PRO A 404 -2.84 2.28 9.14
CA PRO A 404 -1.69 1.37 9.00
C PRO A 404 -0.72 1.39 10.19
N SER A 405 -1.11 1.99 11.33
CA SER A 405 -0.21 2.18 12.47
C SER A 405 0.13 0.90 13.23
N ASN A 406 1.44 0.64 13.38
CA ASN A 406 2.00 -0.44 14.20
C ASN A 406 2.47 0.05 15.59
N ASN A 407 2.15 1.28 15.97
CA ASN A 407 2.61 1.88 17.22
C ASN A 407 1.90 1.28 18.45
N GLU A 408 2.67 0.58 19.28
CA GLU A 408 2.15 -0.08 20.49
C GLU A 408 1.52 0.90 21.50
N LYS A 409 2.07 2.12 21.63
CA LYS A 409 1.51 3.14 22.54
C LYS A 409 0.11 3.55 22.09
N TRP A 410 -0.10 3.70 20.78
CA TRP A 410 -1.39 4.02 20.21
C TRP A 410 -2.41 2.88 20.43
N HIS A 411 -2.00 1.62 20.22
CA HIS A 411 -2.84 0.44 20.51
C HIS A 411 -3.27 0.38 21.99
N LYS A 412 -2.34 0.66 22.92
CA LYS A 412 -2.65 0.71 24.36
C LYS A 412 -3.65 1.82 24.71
N GLN A 413 -3.55 2.98 24.07
CA GLN A 413 -4.49 4.08 24.30
C GLN A 413 -5.91 3.73 23.83
N LEU A 414 -6.07 3.02 22.71
CA LEU A 414 -7.37 2.50 22.30
C LEU A 414 -7.95 1.53 23.34
N MET A 415 -7.11 0.64 23.90
CA MET A 415 -7.51 -0.27 24.96
C MET A 415 -7.93 0.45 26.24
N TYR A 416 -7.23 1.51 26.64
CA TYR A 416 -7.62 2.35 27.78
C TYR A 416 -8.92 3.09 27.52
N TRP A 417 -9.14 3.55 26.29
CA TRP A 417 -10.42 4.15 25.91
C TRP A 417 -11.56 3.14 26.01
N LEU A 418 -11.39 1.92 25.50
CA LEU A 418 -12.39 0.86 25.64
C LEU A 418 -12.70 0.56 27.11
N ALA A 419 -11.69 0.49 27.97
CA ALA A 419 -11.86 0.26 29.41
C ALA A 419 -12.60 1.40 30.13
N SER A 420 -12.60 2.61 29.58
CA SER A 420 -13.36 3.74 30.12
C SER A 420 -14.86 3.69 29.77
N LEU A 421 -15.25 2.88 28.78
CA LEU A 421 -16.64 2.69 28.37
C LEU A 421 -17.30 1.52 29.12
N LYS A 422 -18.63 1.58 29.28
CA LYS A 422 -19.38 0.51 29.93
C LYS A 422 -19.73 -0.59 28.92
N PRO A 423 -19.56 -1.89 29.24
CA PRO A 423 -19.83 -3.00 28.30
C PRO A 423 -21.28 -3.12 27.78
N ASN A 424 -22.22 -2.42 28.39
CA ASN A 424 -23.63 -2.43 27.99
C ASN A 424 -23.97 -1.36 26.94
N THR A 425 -23.06 -0.43 26.61
CA THR A 425 -23.30 0.60 25.59
C THR A 425 -22.96 0.10 24.19
N GLU A 426 -23.63 0.63 23.17
CA GLU A 426 -23.33 0.32 21.77
C GLU A 426 -21.90 0.78 21.39
N ASP A 427 -21.49 1.95 21.87
CA ASP A 427 -20.16 2.52 21.63
C ASP A 427 -19.02 1.61 22.08
N TYR A 428 -19.20 0.89 23.20
CA TYR A 428 -18.22 -0.11 23.65
C TYR A 428 -17.99 -1.18 22.59
N TRP A 429 -19.08 -1.73 22.02
CA TRP A 429 -19.00 -2.80 21.02
C TRP A 429 -18.49 -2.28 19.67
N LYS A 430 -18.86 -1.06 19.27
CA LYS A 430 -18.32 -0.41 18.07
C LYS A 430 -16.81 -0.18 18.17
N LEU A 431 -16.34 0.34 19.32
CA LEU A 431 -14.91 0.54 19.56
C LEU A 431 -14.16 -0.80 19.66
N ALA A 432 -14.72 -1.80 20.36
CA ALA A 432 -14.14 -3.14 20.42
C ALA A 432 -14.00 -3.78 19.03
N ASN A 433 -15.03 -3.64 18.19
CA ASN A 433 -15.01 -4.12 16.80
C ASN A 433 -13.88 -3.47 15.97
N THR A 434 -13.66 -2.18 16.17
CA THR A 434 -12.57 -1.41 15.54
C THR A 434 -11.21 -1.86 16.03
N ILE A 435 -11.05 -2.02 17.35
CA ILE A 435 -9.80 -2.49 17.98
C ILE A 435 -9.45 -3.89 17.49
N ALA A 436 -10.43 -4.78 17.33
CA ALA A 436 -10.20 -6.12 16.81
C ALA A 436 -9.51 -6.10 15.43
N THR A 437 -9.98 -5.24 14.51
CA THR A 437 -9.34 -5.07 13.20
C THR A 437 -7.93 -4.48 13.30
N VAL A 438 -7.73 -3.46 14.15
CA VAL A 438 -6.39 -2.86 14.36
C VAL A 438 -5.40 -3.90 14.89
N LEU A 439 -5.82 -4.72 15.85
CA LEU A 439 -5.00 -5.80 16.41
C LEU A 439 -4.78 -6.94 15.41
N ASN A 440 -5.73 -7.23 14.52
CA ASN A 440 -5.53 -8.24 13.48
C ASN A 440 -4.44 -7.80 12.50
N ARG A 441 -4.46 -6.52 12.09
CA ARG A 441 -3.39 -5.97 11.25
C ARG A 441 -2.04 -5.96 11.93
N ARG A 442 -2.00 -5.68 13.24
CA ARG A 442 -0.77 -5.83 14.03
C ARG A 442 -0.23 -7.26 13.94
N CYS A 443 -1.11 -8.27 14.02
CA CYS A 443 -0.71 -9.66 13.83
C CYS A 443 -0.19 -9.94 12.42
N GLU A 444 -0.80 -9.36 11.39
CA GLU A 444 -0.42 -9.55 9.98
C GLU A 444 0.79 -8.72 9.53
N ALA A 445 1.24 -7.75 10.36
CA ALA A 445 2.33 -6.83 10.03
C ALA A 445 3.65 -7.53 9.69
N SER A 446 3.92 -8.71 10.29
CA SER A 446 5.06 -9.54 9.92
C SER A 446 4.83 -11.02 10.21
N PRO A 447 5.53 -11.93 9.52
CA PRO A 447 5.41 -13.37 9.78
C PRO A 447 5.74 -13.77 11.21
N SER A 448 6.66 -13.06 11.88
CA SER A 448 7.06 -13.35 13.27
C SER A 448 5.93 -13.00 14.25
N VAL A 449 5.31 -11.83 14.09
CA VAL A 449 4.17 -11.40 14.93
C VAL A 449 2.93 -12.27 14.64
N LEU A 450 2.68 -12.62 13.37
CA LEU A 450 1.59 -13.53 13.01
C LEU A 450 1.74 -14.88 13.72
N ASN A 451 2.96 -15.42 13.73
CA ASN A 451 3.28 -16.64 14.45
C ASN A 451 3.14 -16.49 15.97
N ALA A 452 3.45 -15.33 16.54
CA ALA A 452 3.23 -15.04 17.96
C ALA A 452 1.74 -15.01 18.30
N CYS A 453 0.91 -14.34 17.49
CA CYS A 453 -0.55 -14.32 17.65
C CYS A 453 -1.16 -15.73 17.50
N ASN A 454 -0.72 -16.50 16.50
CA ASN A 454 -1.20 -17.88 16.27
C ASN A 454 -0.73 -18.88 17.33
N LYS A 455 0.25 -18.53 18.16
CA LYS A 455 0.68 -19.33 19.31
C LYS A 455 0.21 -18.76 20.65
N GLY A 456 -0.63 -17.72 20.64
CA GLY A 456 -1.10 -17.05 21.85
C GLY A 456 0.03 -16.43 22.67
N LYS A 457 1.08 -15.90 22.03
CA LYS A 457 2.22 -15.24 22.71
C LYS A 457 2.16 -13.71 22.68
N GLU A 458 1.30 -13.11 21.86
CA GLU A 458 1.13 -11.66 21.78
C GLU A 458 0.27 -11.16 22.96
N THR A 459 0.88 -10.41 23.87
CA THR A 459 0.28 -10.04 25.17
C THR A 459 -0.93 -9.12 25.04
N ILE A 460 -0.85 -8.09 24.18
CA ILE A 460 -1.93 -7.12 23.97
C ILE A 460 -3.17 -7.81 23.39
N VAL A 461 -2.96 -8.69 22.40
CA VAL A 461 -4.02 -9.44 21.73
C VAL A 461 -4.72 -10.38 22.72
N ASN A 462 -3.96 -11.16 23.47
CA ASN A 462 -4.52 -12.07 24.46
C ASN A 462 -5.30 -11.33 25.56
N LYS A 463 -4.76 -10.19 26.02
CA LYS A 463 -5.45 -9.36 27.01
C LYS A 463 -6.80 -8.88 26.46
N PHE A 464 -6.83 -8.35 25.25
CA PHE A 464 -8.07 -7.90 24.61
C PHE A 464 -9.12 -9.03 24.51
N VAL A 465 -8.71 -10.23 24.06
CA VAL A 465 -9.62 -11.39 23.98
C VAL A 465 -10.17 -11.74 25.37
N ASN A 466 -9.33 -11.79 26.40
CA ASN A 466 -9.75 -12.12 27.76
C ASN A 466 -10.72 -11.06 28.32
N ASP A 467 -10.37 -9.78 28.21
CA ASP A 467 -11.18 -8.66 28.69
C ASP A 467 -12.57 -8.64 28.02
N LEU A 468 -12.63 -8.89 26.71
CA LEU A 468 -13.87 -8.98 25.95
C LEU A 468 -14.76 -10.12 26.44
N THR A 469 -14.18 -11.31 26.69
CA THR A 469 -14.93 -12.48 27.17
C THR A 469 -15.43 -12.36 28.60
N ALA A 470 -14.77 -11.55 29.43
CA ALA A 470 -15.16 -11.33 30.82
C ALA A 470 -16.47 -10.53 30.97
N THR A 471 -16.93 -9.86 29.91
CA THR A 471 -18.15 -9.02 29.92
C THR A 471 -19.46 -9.80 30.01
N GLY A 472 -19.45 -11.11 29.76
CA GLY A 472 -20.63 -12.00 29.83
C GLY A 472 -21.52 -12.03 28.58
N SER A 473 -21.33 -11.14 27.60
CA SER A 473 -22.08 -11.14 26.33
C SER A 473 -21.34 -11.90 25.23
N ILE A 474 -21.40 -13.24 25.27
CA ILE A 474 -20.60 -14.12 24.40
C ILE A 474 -20.91 -13.93 22.90
N SER A 475 -22.18 -13.74 22.51
CA SER A 475 -22.55 -13.57 21.10
C SER A 475 -21.89 -12.34 20.47
N LYS A 476 -22.00 -11.18 21.11
CA LYS A 476 -21.36 -9.93 20.69
C LYS A 476 -19.83 -10.03 20.72
N ALA A 477 -19.27 -10.72 21.72
CA ALA A 477 -17.84 -10.96 21.80
C ALA A 477 -17.35 -11.78 20.59
N LEU A 478 -18.06 -12.84 20.19
CA LEU A 478 -17.72 -13.63 19.01
C LEU A 478 -17.86 -12.83 17.72
N GLU A 479 -18.88 -11.98 17.58
CA GLU A 479 -19.03 -11.10 16.41
C GLU A 479 -17.85 -10.13 16.23
N VAL A 480 -17.36 -9.55 17.34
CA VAL A 480 -16.16 -8.70 17.36
C VAL A 480 -14.90 -9.51 17.03
N LEU A 481 -14.77 -10.71 17.59
CA LEU A 481 -13.61 -11.59 17.37
C LEU A 481 -13.54 -12.15 15.95
N GLU A 482 -14.61 -12.04 15.16
CA GLU A 482 -14.56 -12.36 13.72
C GLU A 482 -13.59 -11.44 12.96
N ASN A 483 -13.41 -10.21 13.43
CA ASN A 483 -12.40 -9.26 12.93
C ASN A 483 -10.98 -9.54 13.48
N LEU A 484 -10.82 -10.46 14.43
CA LEU A 484 -9.55 -10.89 15.03
C LEU A 484 -9.49 -12.41 15.18
N PRO A 485 -9.46 -13.18 14.08
CA PRO A 485 -9.63 -14.63 14.12
C PRO A 485 -8.32 -15.38 14.41
N VAL A 486 -7.67 -15.02 15.51
CA VAL A 486 -6.40 -15.58 16.01
C VAL A 486 -6.63 -16.79 16.92
N PHE A 487 -5.55 -17.46 17.34
CA PHE A 487 -5.60 -18.67 18.18
C PHE A 487 -6.48 -18.54 19.44
N GLY A 488 -6.42 -17.40 20.14
CA GLY A 488 -7.27 -17.15 21.31
C GLY A 488 -8.76 -17.16 20.97
N ALA A 489 -9.15 -16.40 19.94
CA ALA A 489 -10.53 -16.34 19.44
C ALA A 489 -11.02 -17.70 18.92
N TYR A 490 -10.17 -18.40 18.16
CA TYR A 490 -10.44 -19.73 17.63
C TYR A 490 -10.72 -20.75 18.75
N ASN A 491 -9.89 -20.78 19.80
CA ASN A 491 -10.07 -21.70 20.93
C ASN A 491 -11.34 -21.41 21.73
N LEU A 492 -11.72 -20.14 21.83
CA LEU A 492 -13.00 -19.75 22.42
C LEU A 492 -14.17 -20.27 21.57
N ALA A 493 -14.17 -19.98 20.27
CA ALA A 493 -15.23 -20.38 19.35
C ALA A 493 -15.44 -21.91 19.30
N LYS A 494 -14.35 -22.68 19.30
CA LYS A 494 -14.38 -24.17 19.31
C LYS A 494 -15.19 -24.75 20.48
N LYS A 495 -15.31 -24.05 21.60
CA LYS A 495 -16.07 -24.49 22.79
C LYS A 495 -17.58 -24.47 22.58
N TYR A 496 -18.09 -23.66 21.66
CA TYR A 496 -19.54 -23.50 21.46
C TYR A 496 -20.09 -24.34 20.29
N ILE A 497 -19.22 -25.10 19.61
CA ILE A 497 -19.64 -26.00 18.52
C ILE A 497 -20.14 -27.33 19.09
N CYS A 498 -21.39 -27.70 18.72
CA CYS A 498 -22.04 -28.98 19.02
C CYS A 498 -22.22 -29.30 20.52
N ASN A 499 -22.35 -28.26 21.36
CA ASN A 499 -22.38 -28.37 22.84
C ASN A 499 -23.71 -27.98 23.50
N GLY A 500 -24.80 -27.82 22.74
CA GLY A 500 -26.14 -27.54 23.30
C GLY A 500 -26.47 -26.06 23.55
N GLU A 501 -25.63 -25.16 23.05
CA GLU A 501 -25.78 -23.70 23.15
C GLU A 501 -26.87 -23.15 22.21
N SER A 502 -27.21 -21.86 22.35
CA SER A 502 -28.14 -21.19 21.43
C SER A 502 -27.61 -21.16 19.99
N HIS A 503 -28.51 -21.18 19.02
CA HIS A 503 -28.17 -21.12 17.60
C HIS A 503 -27.38 -19.85 17.24
N GLU A 504 -27.71 -18.70 17.86
CA GLU A 504 -26.97 -17.45 17.65
C GLU A 504 -25.49 -17.56 18.05
N ILE A 505 -25.20 -18.10 19.24
CA ILE A 505 -23.83 -18.27 19.74
C ILE A 505 -23.06 -19.27 18.86
N GLN A 506 -23.71 -20.35 18.45
CA GLN A 506 -23.09 -21.35 17.59
C GLN A 506 -22.79 -20.79 16.19
N LYS A 507 -23.69 -20.01 15.59
CA LYS A 507 -23.47 -19.32 14.31
C LYS A 507 -22.31 -18.33 14.40
N ALA A 508 -22.27 -17.49 15.45
CA ALA A 508 -21.17 -16.56 15.67
C ALA A 508 -19.83 -17.28 15.84
N ALA A 509 -19.80 -18.39 16.58
CA ALA A 509 -18.61 -19.22 16.72
C ALA A 509 -18.15 -19.83 15.39
N LEU A 510 -19.09 -20.31 14.56
CA LEU A 510 -18.77 -20.81 13.22
C LEU A 510 -18.17 -19.73 12.32
N ASN A 511 -18.68 -18.50 12.37
CA ASN A 511 -18.13 -17.38 11.59
C ASN A 511 -16.70 -17.01 12.01
N VAL A 512 -16.39 -17.01 13.31
CA VAL A 512 -15.00 -16.83 13.80
C VAL A 512 -14.07 -17.91 13.27
N ILE A 513 -14.51 -19.18 13.31
CA ILE A 513 -13.71 -20.31 12.79
C ILE A 513 -13.54 -20.21 11.27
N LEU A 514 -14.58 -19.79 10.54
CA LEU A 514 -14.52 -19.59 9.09
C LEU A 514 -13.54 -18.47 8.73
N ALA A 515 -13.46 -17.40 9.52
CA ALA A 515 -12.51 -16.31 9.32
C ALA A 515 -11.07 -16.72 9.68
N ALA A 516 -10.88 -17.70 10.56
CA ALA A 516 -9.57 -18.13 11.03
C ALA A 516 -8.71 -18.81 9.96
N ASN A 517 -7.39 -18.72 10.13
CA ASN A 517 -6.43 -19.35 9.23
C ASN A 517 -6.54 -20.88 9.30
N LYS A 518 -6.55 -21.55 8.15
CA LYS A 518 -6.63 -23.02 8.04
C LYS A 518 -5.54 -23.77 8.84
N ASN A 519 -4.40 -23.13 9.09
CA ASN A 519 -3.30 -23.71 9.88
C ASN A 519 -3.67 -23.95 11.35
N LEU A 520 -4.76 -23.35 11.85
CA LEU A 520 -5.28 -23.55 13.20
C LEU A 520 -6.23 -24.76 13.29
N TYR A 521 -6.67 -25.31 12.16
CA TYR A 521 -7.67 -26.37 12.14
C TYR A 521 -7.09 -27.70 12.60
N GLU A 522 -7.74 -28.29 13.61
CA GLU A 522 -7.34 -29.56 14.21
C GLU A 522 -8.34 -30.66 13.87
N THR A 523 -7.91 -31.93 13.92
CA THR A 523 -8.78 -33.09 13.65
C THR A 523 -10.01 -33.15 14.55
N GLN A 524 -9.91 -32.69 15.81
CA GLN A 524 -11.05 -32.61 16.73
C GLN A 524 -12.15 -31.67 16.22
N LEU A 525 -11.78 -30.54 15.64
CA LEU A 525 -12.73 -29.60 15.04
C LEU A 525 -13.42 -30.28 13.85
N THR A 526 -12.66 -30.94 12.96
CA THR A 526 -13.23 -31.68 11.83
C THR A 526 -14.32 -32.65 12.29
N HIS A 527 -14.09 -33.42 13.35
CA HIS A 527 -15.08 -34.37 13.87
C HIS A 527 -16.35 -33.66 14.36
N LYS A 528 -16.22 -32.54 15.09
CA LYS A 528 -17.36 -31.73 15.52
C LYS A 528 -18.15 -31.16 14.34
N LEU A 529 -17.48 -30.62 13.32
CA LEU A 529 -18.11 -30.06 12.13
C LEU A 529 -18.83 -31.13 11.30
N ILE A 530 -18.26 -32.33 11.20
CA ILE A 530 -18.91 -33.47 10.55
C ILE A 530 -20.17 -33.89 11.33
N ARG A 531 -20.12 -33.91 12.66
CA ARG A 531 -21.31 -34.19 13.48
C ARG A 531 -22.41 -33.14 13.28
N LEU A 532 -22.01 -31.87 13.18
CA LEU A 532 -22.90 -30.75 12.91
C LEU A 532 -23.54 -30.91 11.53
N PHE A 533 -22.76 -31.15 10.48
CA PHE A 533 -23.29 -31.39 9.12
C PHE A 533 -24.24 -32.60 9.03
N ARG A 534 -23.96 -33.67 9.80
CA ARG A 534 -24.78 -34.89 9.88
C ARG A 534 -26.03 -34.71 10.75
N ASP A 535 -26.18 -33.58 11.43
CA ASP A 535 -27.22 -33.35 12.42
C ASP A 535 -27.23 -34.41 13.55
N THR A 536 -26.05 -34.68 14.12
CA THR A 536 -25.85 -35.66 15.22
C THR A 536 -25.38 -34.99 16.51
N CYS A 537 -25.61 -33.68 16.60
CA CYS A 537 -25.39 -32.89 17.80
C CYS A 537 -26.57 -33.04 18.78
N PRO A 538 -26.39 -32.71 20.08
CA PRO A 538 -27.47 -32.78 21.05
C PRO A 538 -28.68 -31.89 20.70
N THR A 539 -28.42 -30.76 20.05
CA THR A 539 -29.44 -29.86 19.51
C THR A 539 -29.56 -30.03 18.00
N ALA A 540 -30.79 -29.96 17.49
CA ALA A 540 -31.06 -30.03 16.05
C ALA A 540 -30.34 -28.91 15.31
N THR A 541 -29.67 -29.26 14.21
CA THR A 541 -28.76 -28.38 13.49
C THR A 541 -29.50 -27.66 12.37
N PRO A 542 -29.52 -26.32 12.34
CA PRO A 542 -30.07 -25.57 11.22
C PRO A 542 -29.29 -25.82 9.92
N THR A 543 -29.97 -25.69 8.77
CA THR A 543 -29.32 -25.79 7.43
C THR A 543 -28.16 -24.79 7.31
N SER A 544 -28.32 -23.56 7.79
CA SER A 544 -27.28 -22.51 7.77
C SER A 544 -25.99 -22.93 8.44
N HIS A 545 -26.08 -23.56 9.61
CA HIS A 545 -24.91 -23.99 10.37
C HIS A 545 -24.20 -25.14 9.65
N SER A 546 -24.97 -26.05 9.04
CA SER A 546 -24.44 -27.14 8.21
C SER A 546 -23.67 -26.61 7.00
N GLN A 547 -24.18 -25.57 6.33
CA GLN A 547 -23.52 -24.94 5.19
C GLN A 547 -22.20 -24.27 5.59
N ILE A 548 -22.19 -23.48 6.67
CA ILE A 548 -20.95 -22.85 7.17
C ILE A 548 -19.92 -23.92 7.58
N ALA A 549 -20.37 -25.03 8.19
CA ALA A 549 -19.49 -26.14 8.50
C ALA A 549 -18.84 -26.75 7.25
N ILE A 550 -19.58 -26.86 6.13
CA ILE A 550 -19.01 -27.29 4.86
C ILE A 550 -17.95 -26.31 4.37
N ASP A 551 -18.19 -25.00 4.42
CA ASP A 551 -17.20 -24.00 4.00
C ASP A 551 -15.89 -24.13 4.78
N ILE A 552 -15.97 -24.36 6.10
CA ILE A 552 -14.80 -24.61 6.95
C ILE A 552 -14.11 -25.93 6.58
N LEU A 553 -14.87 -27.01 6.38
CA LEU A 553 -14.33 -28.32 6.03
C LEU A 553 -13.64 -28.31 4.66
N LEU A 554 -14.18 -27.58 3.68
CA LEU A 554 -13.59 -27.45 2.34
C LEU A 554 -12.28 -26.66 2.36
N LYS A 555 -12.06 -25.76 3.33
CA LYS A 555 -10.75 -25.12 3.55
C LYS A 555 -9.67 -26.10 4.03
N CYS A 556 -10.05 -27.21 4.67
CA CYS A 556 -9.14 -28.25 5.16
C CYS A 556 -8.63 -29.20 4.06
N VAL A 557 -9.29 -29.23 2.90
CA VAL A 557 -8.96 -30.11 1.77
C VAL A 557 -8.02 -29.35 0.81
N PRO A 558 -6.96 -29.99 0.25
CA PRO A 558 -6.61 -31.41 0.33
C PRO A 558 -5.72 -31.81 1.51
N ASP A 559 -5.25 -30.85 2.31
CA ASP A 559 -4.27 -31.06 3.40
C ASP A 559 -4.71 -32.18 4.38
N HIS A 560 -6.01 -32.27 4.67
CA HIS A 560 -6.63 -33.32 5.49
C HIS A 560 -7.55 -34.23 4.66
N GLN A 561 -6.98 -35.21 3.96
CA GLN A 561 -7.72 -36.13 3.07
C GLN A 561 -8.88 -36.88 3.78
N ASN A 562 -8.74 -37.17 5.07
CA ASN A 562 -9.78 -37.81 5.87
C ASN A 562 -11.09 -37.01 5.88
N VAL A 563 -11.03 -35.67 5.82
CA VAL A 563 -12.20 -34.79 5.76
C VAL A 563 -13.09 -35.17 4.57
N ALA A 564 -12.50 -35.29 3.39
CA ALA A 564 -13.23 -35.62 2.17
C ALA A 564 -13.87 -37.00 2.25
N THR A 565 -13.17 -37.99 2.81
CA THR A 565 -13.77 -39.32 3.03
C THR A 565 -14.94 -39.27 4.00
N LEU A 566 -14.86 -38.45 5.07
CA LEU A 566 -15.92 -38.32 6.07
C LEU A 566 -17.15 -37.60 5.51
N ILE A 567 -16.95 -36.59 4.64
CA ILE A 567 -18.03 -35.92 3.91
C ILE A 567 -18.67 -36.89 2.92
N LEU A 568 -17.91 -37.52 2.04
CA LEU A 568 -18.51 -38.39 1.01
C LEU A 568 -19.20 -39.63 1.61
N ARG A 569 -18.73 -40.16 2.75
CA ARG A 569 -19.44 -41.22 3.49
C ARG A 569 -20.76 -40.80 4.10
N THR A 570 -21.07 -39.50 4.15
CA THR A 570 -22.39 -39.03 4.60
C THR A 570 -23.44 -39.02 3.52
N GLU A 571 -23.04 -39.20 2.25
CA GLU A 571 -23.99 -39.20 1.14
C GLU A 571 -24.99 -40.34 1.32
N SER A 572 -26.24 -39.97 1.63
CA SER A 572 -27.36 -40.89 1.64
C SER A 572 -27.79 -41.22 0.21
N LEU A 573 -28.34 -42.42 0.00
CA LEU A 573 -28.98 -42.76 -1.27
C LEU A 573 -30.22 -41.91 -1.54
N THR A 574 -30.89 -41.46 -0.47
CA THR A 574 -32.05 -40.55 -0.49
C THR A 574 -31.74 -39.35 0.40
N PRO A 575 -31.35 -38.20 -0.18
CA PRO A 575 -31.00 -37.00 0.59
C PRO A 575 -32.21 -36.38 1.30
N ASP A 576 -32.21 -36.32 2.64
CA ASP A 576 -33.36 -35.82 3.41
C ASP A 576 -33.57 -34.29 3.28
N ASN A 577 -32.48 -33.54 3.10
CA ASN A 577 -32.50 -32.07 2.97
C ASN A 577 -31.83 -31.68 1.64
N HIS A 578 -32.64 -31.46 0.60
CA HIS A 578 -32.15 -31.15 -0.74
C HIS A 578 -31.30 -29.87 -0.77
N GLU A 579 -31.67 -28.82 -0.02
CA GLU A 579 -30.93 -27.54 0.05
C GLU A 579 -29.53 -27.72 0.61
N LYS A 580 -29.40 -28.47 1.73
CA LYS A 580 -28.10 -28.79 2.34
C LYS A 580 -27.17 -29.52 1.37
N TRP A 581 -27.68 -30.53 0.68
CA TRP A 581 -26.89 -31.36 -0.22
C TRP A 581 -26.57 -30.67 -1.53
N HIS A 582 -27.48 -29.85 -2.06
CA HIS A 582 -27.22 -29.06 -3.26
C HIS A 582 -26.11 -28.04 -3.01
N TYR A 583 -26.17 -27.34 -1.87
CA TYR A 583 -25.12 -26.43 -1.43
C TYR A 583 -23.76 -27.13 -1.34
N LEU A 584 -23.69 -28.33 -0.73
CA LEU A 584 -22.43 -29.09 -0.66
C LEU A 584 -21.82 -29.33 -2.05
N TYR A 585 -22.63 -29.78 -3.01
CA TYR A 585 -22.12 -30.07 -4.36
C TYR A 585 -21.64 -28.79 -5.07
N LYS A 586 -22.39 -27.69 -4.93
CA LYS A 586 -21.98 -26.38 -5.47
C LYS A 586 -20.73 -25.83 -4.80
N ALA A 587 -20.58 -26.01 -3.49
CA ALA A 587 -19.38 -25.61 -2.76
C ALA A 587 -18.15 -26.46 -3.17
N ILE A 588 -18.32 -27.76 -3.43
CA ILE A 588 -17.24 -28.61 -3.97
C ILE A 588 -16.84 -28.14 -5.37
N GLU A 589 -17.81 -27.87 -6.25
CA GLU A 589 -17.60 -27.35 -7.61
C GLU A 589 -16.82 -26.02 -7.57
N ALA A 590 -17.33 -25.03 -6.84
CA ALA A 590 -16.68 -23.72 -6.67
C ALA A 590 -15.28 -23.84 -6.04
N SER A 591 -15.07 -24.78 -5.10
CA SER A 591 -13.75 -25.01 -4.51
C SER A 591 -12.74 -25.58 -5.51
N GLY A 592 -13.20 -26.37 -6.48
CA GLY A 592 -12.39 -26.90 -7.57
C GLY A 592 -12.07 -25.86 -8.63
N GLU A 593 -13.00 -24.96 -8.93
CA GLU A 593 -12.76 -23.81 -9.81
C GLU A 593 -11.72 -22.85 -9.22
N LYS A 594 -11.78 -22.63 -7.89
CA LYS A 594 -10.82 -21.77 -7.16
C LYS A 594 -9.41 -22.37 -7.09
N ASP A 595 -9.29 -23.68 -6.99
CA ASP A 595 -8.01 -24.38 -6.76
C ASP A 595 -7.94 -25.68 -7.59
N GLU A 596 -7.08 -25.67 -8.61
CA GLU A 596 -6.86 -26.81 -9.50
C GLU A 596 -6.47 -28.10 -8.74
N LEU A 597 -5.73 -27.98 -7.63
CA LEU A 597 -5.36 -29.12 -6.80
C LEU A 597 -6.58 -29.74 -6.12
N LYS A 598 -7.57 -28.92 -5.72
CA LYS A 598 -8.83 -29.42 -5.18
C LYS A 598 -9.68 -30.07 -6.26
N ALA A 599 -9.75 -29.49 -7.45
CA ALA A 599 -10.44 -30.09 -8.59
C ALA A 599 -9.89 -31.49 -8.90
N GLU A 600 -8.57 -31.62 -8.99
CA GLU A 600 -7.93 -32.92 -9.22
C GLU A 600 -8.19 -33.90 -8.06
N PHE A 601 -8.07 -33.42 -6.82
CA PHE A 601 -8.33 -34.22 -5.63
C PHE A 601 -9.75 -34.79 -5.61
N TRP A 602 -10.77 -33.96 -5.83
CA TRP A 602 -12.17 -34.40 -5.87
C TRP A 602 -12.45 -35.35 -7.03
N SER A 603 -11.87 -35.08 -8.21
CA SER A 603 -11.95 -35.98 -9.37
C SER A 603 -11.38 -37.37 -9.05
N ARG A 604 -10.23 -37.44 -8.39
CA ARG A 604 -9.63 -38.71 -7.92
C ARG A 604 -10.51 -39.41 -6.87
N MET A 605 -11.03 -38.66 -5.90
CA MET A 605 -11.93 -39.20 -4.87
C MET A 605 -13.20 -39.83 -5.45
N ARG A 606 -13.80 -39.21 -6.48
CA ARG A 606 -15.01 -39.73 -7.13
C ARG A 606 -14.78 -40.96 -8.00
N LYS A 607 -13.52 -41.33 -8.31
CA LYS A 607 -13.21 -42.58 -9.05
C LYS A 607 -13.39 -43.83 -8.19
N PHE A 608 -13.23 -43.72 -6.86
CA PHE A 608 -13.45 -44.84 -5.94
C PHE A 608 -14.90 -45.30 -5.98
N LYS A 609 -15.12 -46.61 -6.11
CA LYS A 609 -16.46 -47.22 -6.25
C LYS A 609 -17.43 -46.78 -5.16
N VAL A 610 -16.96 -46.62 -3.92
CA VAL A 610 -17.75 -46.24 -2.73
C VAL A 610 -18.23 -44.78 -2.78
N PHE A 611 -17.58 -43.91 -3.57
CA PHE A 611 -17.86 -42.46 -3.62
C PHE A 611 -18.40 -41.99 -4.97
N ARG A 612 -18.80 -42.93 -5.85
CA ARG A 612 -19.39 -42.58 -7.13
C ARG A 612 -20.75 -41.89 -6.91
N PRO A 613 -21.00 -40.76 -7.58
CA PRO A 613 -22.27 -40.05 -7.41
C PRO A 613 -23.42 -40.88 -7.98
N ASN A 614 -24.55 -40.88 -7.26
CA ASN A 614 -25.80 -41.49 -7.71
C ASN A 614 -26.62 -40.49 -8.55
N PHE A 615 -27.56 -40.96 -9.37
CA PHE A 615 -28.49 -40.13 -10.14
C PHE A 615 -29.31 -39.21 -9.22
N LEU A 616 -29.77 -39.71 -8.06
CA LEU A 616 -30.52 -38.93 -7.07
C LEU A 616 -29.71 -37.76 -6.48
N HIS A 617 -28.38 -37.85 -6.47
CA HIS A 617 -27.51 -36.75 -6.04
C HIS A 617 -27.48 -35.60 -7.06
N ARG A 618 -27.81 -35.89 -8.33
CA ARG A 618 -27.84 -34.92 -9.43
C ARG A 618 -29.23 -34.35 -9.70
N ALA A 619 -30.28 -34.94 -9.11
CA ALA A 619 -31.68 -34.58 -9.32
C ALA A 619 -32.30 -33.85 -8.12
N LEU A 620 -31.48 -33.16 -7.32
CA LEU A 620 -31.95 -32.40 -6.16
C LEU A 620 -32.83 -31.22 -6.60
N GLN A 621 -33.92 -30.99 -5.85
CA GLN A 621 -34.78 -29.82 -5.99
C GLN A 621 -34.40 -28.81 -4.91
N ALA A 622 -33.55 -27.83 -5.25
CA ALA A 622 -33.00 -26.85 -4.32
C ALA A 622 -32.46 -25.62 -5.06
N ASP A 623 -32.40 -24.47 -4.36
CA ASP A 623 -31.93 -23.19 -4.89
C ASP A 623 -30.66 -22.66 -4.19
N SER A 624 -30.25 -23.25 -3.06
CA SER A 624 -29.03 -22.89 -2.34
C SER A 624 -27.77 -23.15 -3.15
N HIS A 625 -26.92 -22.14 -3.34
CA HIS A 625 -25.76 -22.23 -4.22
C HIS A 625 -24.55 -21.47 -3.70
N VAL A 626 -23.39 -21.84 -4.26
CA VAL A 626 -22.12 -21.11 -4.15
C VAL A 626 -21.57 -21.00 -5.56
N HIS A 627 -21.15 -19.80 -5.94
CA HIS A 627 -20.54 -19.53 -7.23
C HIS A 627 -19.25 -18.72 -7.02
N TRP A 628 -18.18 -19.17 -7.65
CA TRP A 628 -16.90 -18.50 -7.64
C TRP A 628 -16.51 -18.15 -9.08
N GLN A 629 -15.96 -16.95 -9.29
CA GLN A 629 -15.45 -16.58 -10.60
C GLN A 629 -14.28 -15.61 -10.51
N GLN A 630 -13.35 -15.73 -11.46
CA GLN A 630 -12.33 -14.71 -11.70
C GLN A 630 -12.92 -13.59 -12.56
N ILE A 631 -12.88 -12.36 -12.03
CA ILE A 631 -13.43 -11.17 -12.69
C ILE A 631 -12.37 -10.51 -13.59
N ALA A 632 -11.14 -10.38 -13.09
CA ALA A 632 -10.08 -9.65 -13.77
C ALA A 632 -8.68 -10.16 -13.37
N ASP A 633 -7.72 -9.99 -14.27
CA ASP A 633 -6.29 -10.14 -14.00
C ASP A 633 -5.56 -8.93 -14.59
N ALA A 634 -4.85 -8.19 -13.74
CA ALA A 634 -4.05 -7.04 -14.14
C ALA A 634 -2.70 -7.05 -13.39
N SER A 635 -1.62 -7.30 -14.13
CA SER A 635 -0.24 -7.19 -13.63
C SER A 635 0.03 -7.96 -12.34
N GLY A 636 -0.51 -9.18 -12.26
CA GLY A 636 -0.35 -10.08 -11.12
C GLY A 636 -1.32 -9.82 -9.95
N PHE A 637 -2.20 -8.82 -10.06
CA PHE A 637 -3.38 -8.68 -9.21
C PHE A 637 -4.57 -9.39 -9.87
N ARG A 638 -5.09 -10.40 -9.20
CA ARG A 638 -6.29 -11.13 -9.65
C ARG A 638 -7.46 -10.78 -8.76
N LEU A 639 -8.58 -10.40 -9.38
CA LEU A 639 -9.83 -10.08 -8.70
C LEU A 639 -10.80 -11.25 -8.84
N PHE A 640 -11.40 -11.66 -7.73
CA PHE A 640 -12.39 -12.75 -7.70
C PHE A 640 -13.67 -12.28 -7.03
N SER A 641 -14.78 -12.88 -7.44
CA SER A 641 -16.06 -12.77 -6.76
C SER A 641 -16.48 -14.15 -6.25
N THR A 642 -16.99 -14.17 -5.03
CA THR A 642 -17.68 -15.32 -4.46
C THR A 642 -19.08 -14.87 -4.08
N ALA A 643 -20.10 -15.55 -4.59
CA ALA A 643 -21.49 -15.34 -4.24
C ALA A 643 -22.05 -16.63 -3.67
N SER A 644 -22.74 -16.54 -2.54
CA SER A 644 -23.41 -17.68 -1.92
C SER A 644 -24.79 -17.26 -1.44
N ALA A 645 -25.76 -18.15 -1.63
CA ALA A 645 -27.12 -17.93 -1.18
C ALA A 645 -27.67 -19.20 -0.52
N GLU A 646 -28.46 -19.00 0.51
CA GLU A 646 -29.14 -20.04 1.28
C GLU A 646 -30.63 -19.87 1.15
N PHE A 647 -31.29 -20.97 0.82
CA PHE A 647 -32.74 -21.10 0.77
C PHE A 647 -33.21 -22.22 1.70
N LEU A 648 -34.38 -22.04 2.29
CA LEU A 648 -35.07 -23.05 3.08
C LEU A 648 -36.52 -23.13 2.61
N HIS A 649 -36.96 -24.31 2.17
CA HIS A 649 -38.29 -24.48 1.56
C HIS A 649 -38.57 -23.46 0.45
N LYS A 650 -37.56 -23.15 -0.38
CA LYS A 650 -37.60 -22.13 -1.44
C LYS A 650 -37.84 -20.69 -0.95
N THR A 651 -37.68 -20.43 0.35
CA THR A 651 -37.63 -19.07 0.93
C THR A 651 -36.19 -18.63 1.11
N PHE A 652 -35.88 -17.38 0.78
CA PHE A 652 -34.57 -16.79 1.00
C PHE A 652 -34.25 -16.73 2.50
N LYS A 653 -33.05 -17.15 2.89
CA LYS A 653 -32.55 -17.07 4.27
C LYS A 653 -31.33 -16.19 4.39
N ARG A 654 -30.34 -16.39 3.52
CA ARG A 654 -29.06 -15.68 3.62
C ARG A 654 -28.42 -15.48 2.26
N SER A 655 -27.71 -14.37 2.09
CA SER A 655 -26.81 -14.13 0.98
C SER A 655 -25.48 -13.61 1.51
N ASN A 656 -24.38 -14.07 0.92
CA ASN A 656 -23.07 -13.49 1.14
C ASN A 656 -22.38 -13.28 -0.21
N PHE A 657 -21.96 -12.04 -0.44
CA PHE A 657 -21.19 -11.63 -1.60
C PHE A 657 -19.84 -11.08 -1.15
N GLU A 658 -18.76 -11.60 -1.70
CA GLU A 658 -17.40 -11.21 -1.37
C GLU A 658 -16.57 -10.92 -2.64
N LEU A 659 -15.85 -9.80 -2.61
CA LEU A 659 -14.83 -9.44 -3.58
C LEU A 659 -13.44 -9.54 -2.94
N THR A 660 -12.57 -10.35 -3.55
CA THR A 660 -11.21 -10.59 -3.05
C THR A 660 -10.18 -10.25 -4.10
N VAL A 661 -9.08 -9.65 -3.66
CA VAL A 661 -7.90 -9.42 -4.50
C VAL A 661 -6.76 -10.33 -4.04
N LYS A 662 -6.08 -10.96 -5.00
CA LYS A 662 -4.92 -11.80 -4.73
C LYS A 662 -3.71 -11.30 -5.47
N LYS A 663 -2.58 -11.24 -4.77
CA LYS A 663 -1.26 -10.97 -5.33
C LYS A 663 -0.25 -11.96 -4.77
N GLY A 664 0.27 -12.82 -5.63
CA GLY A 664 1.13 -13.93 -5.21
C GLY A 664 0.41 -14.85 -4.22
N LYS A 665 0.92 -14.95 -2.99
CA LYS A 665 0.34 -15.75 -1.90
C LYS A 665 -0.59 -14.97 -0.97
N LYS A 666 -0.63 -13.64 -1.05
CA LYS A 666 -1.50 -12.79 -0.21
C LYS A 666 -2.87 -12.64 -0.89
N GLU A 667 -3.94 -12.86 -0.14
CA GLU A 667 -5.34 -12.70 -0.55
C GLU A 667 -5.98 -11.76 0.46
N GLU A 668 -6.63 -10.70 -0.03
CA GLU A 668 -7.22 -9.63 0.79
C GLU A 668 -8.68 -9.44 0.38
N SER A 669 -9.56 -9.35 1.37
CA SER A 669 -10.99 -9.08 1.14
C SER A 669 -11.19 -7.58 0.94
N LEU A 670 -11.70 -7.18 -0.23
CA LEU A 670 -11.95 -5.78 -0.57
C LEU A 670 -13.33 -5.31 -0.10
N PHE A 671 -14.35 -6.14 -0.33
CA PHE A 671 -15.73 -5.84 0.00
C PHE A 671 -16.47 -7.13 0.35
N THR A 672 -17.26 -7.10 1.41
CA THR A 672 -18.19 -8.17 1.78
C THR A 672 -19.56 -7.59 2.08
N LEU A 673 -20.61 -8.21 1.57
CA LEU A 673 -21.99 -7.93 1.90
C LEU A 673 -22.64 -9.22 2.36
N SER A 674 -23.06 -9.27 3.61
CA SER A 674 -23.83 -10.37 4.17
C SER A 674 -25.22 -9.87 4.53
N ILE A 675 -26.24 -10.57 4.03
CA ILE A 675 -27.65 -10.31 4.30
C ILE A 675 -28.21 -11.57 4.94
N ASP A 676 -28.78 -11.43 6.13
CA ASP A 676 -29.34 -12.52 6.91
C ASP A 676 -30.81 -12.23 7.23
N THR A 677 -31.67 -13.24 7.05
CA THR A 677 -33.08 -13.20 7.43
C THR A 677 -33.44 -14.44 8.24
N GLU A 678 -34.08 -14.23 9.39
CA GLU A 678 -34.53 -15.29 10.29
C GLU A 678 -36.04 -15.16 10.48
N HIS A 679 -36.72 -16.31 10.54
CA HIS A 679 -38.17 -16.43 10.77
C HIS A 679 -39.12 -15.66 9.82
N LEU A 680 -38.62 -15.06 8.73
CA LEU A 680 -39.44 -14.36 7.74
C LEU A 680 -40.41 -15.30 6.99
N ASP A 681 -40.01 -16.56 6.81
CA ASP A 681 -40.83 -17.64 6.24
C ASP A 681 -42.14 -17.86 6.99
N GLN A 682 -42.17 -17.60 8.30
CA GLN A 682 -43.38 -17.77 9.12
C GLN A 682 -44.50 -16.80 8.73
N PHE A 683 -44.11 -15.58 8.31
CA PHE A 683 -45.06 -14.55 7.89
C PHE A 683 -45.61 -14.81 6.48
N ILE A 684 -44.79 -15.38 5.61
CA ILE A 684 -45.15 -15.53 4.20
C ILE A 684 -45.78 -16.90 3.90
N THR A 685 -45.35 -17.97 4.58
CA THR A 685 -45.87 -19.34 4.35
C THR A 685 -47.02 -19.72 5.27
N GLY A 686 -47.26 -18.95 6.35
CA GLY A 686 -48.28 -19.24 7.36
C GLY A 686 -48.07 -20.54 8.15
N SER A 687 -46.97 -21.27 7.94
CA SER A 687 -46.72 -22.54 8.63
C SER A 687 -46.12 -22.30 10.02
N SER A 688 -46.96 -22.48 11.05
CA SER A 688 -46.63 -22.35 12.46
C SER A 688 -46.15 -23.67 13.05
N THR A 689 -44.85 -23.97 13.02
CA THR A 689 -44.31 -25.10 13.81
C THR A 689 -43.27 -24.70 14.85
N LYS A 690 -42.67 -23.51 14.79
CA LYS A 690 -41.80 -22.96 15.86
C LYS A 690 -41.98 -21.45 15.96
N GLY A 691 -42.44 -20.91 17.09
CA GLY A 691 -42.53 -19.46 17.29
C GLY A 691 -41.16 -18.81 17.27
N GLY A 692 -40.99 -17.76 16.47
CA GLY A 692 -39.79 -16.91 16.43
C GLY A 692 -40.14 -15.51 15.95
N THR A 693 -39.35 -14.50 16.36
CA THR A 693 -39.52 -13.12 15.88
C THR A 693 -38.81 -12.94 14.54
N PRO A 694 -39.46 -12.32 13.53
CA PRO A 694 -38.82 -12.08 12.25
C PRO A 694 -37.66 -11.09 12.44
N GLU A 695 -36.50 -11.41 11.88
CA GLU A 695 -35.33 -10.56 11.99
C GLU A 695 -34.62 -10.49 10.64
N GLY A 696 -34.22 -9.28 10.24
CA GLY A 696 -33.47 -9.02 9.02
C GLY A 696 -32.26 -8.18 9.35
N SER A 697 -31.08 -8.64 8.98
CA SER A 697 -29.83 -7.95 9.30
C SER A 697 -28.88 -7.91 8.10
N VAL A 698 -28.08 -6.85 8.07
CA VAL A 698 -27.08 -6.62 7.04
C VAL A 698 -25.75 -6.30 7.70
N ARG A 699 -24.69 -6.88 7.16
CA ARG A 699 -23.32 -6.60 7.58
C ARG A 699 -22.47 -6.32 6.36
N PHE A 700 -21.78 -5.17 6.41
CA PHE A 700 -20.81 -4.77 5.39
C PHE A 700 -19.40 -5.02 5.91
N GLY A 701 -18.50 -5.37 5.01
CA GLY A 701 -17.07 -5.35 5.28
C GLY A 701 -16.32 -4.65 4.16
N ILE A 702 -15.33 -3.85 4.53
CA ILE A 702 -14.55 -3.05 3.60
C ILE A 702 -13.08 -3.20 3.97
N THR A 703 -12.28 -3.69 3.03
CA THR A 703 -10.84 -3.91 3.22
C THR A 703 -10.54 -4.68 4.52
N GLY A 704 -11.16 -5.85 4.69
CA GLY A 704 -10.98 -6.70 5.87
C GLY A 704 -11.56 -6.18 7.19
N HIS A 705 -12.16 -4.98 7.25
CA HIS A 705 -12.91 -4.53 8.42
C HIS A 705 -14.39 -4.83 8.25
N LYS A 706 -14.96 -5.74 9.03
CA LYS A 706 -16.40 -5.98 9.08
C LYS A 706 -17.04 -5.00 10.05
N LEU A 707 -17.96 -4.18 9.56
CA LEU A 707 -18.74 -3.28 10.40
C LEU A 707 -19.63 -4.09 11.38
N PRO A 708 -20.08 -3.47 12.48
CA PRO A 708 -21.12 -4.06 13.33
C PRO A 708 -22.36 -4.40 12.52
N THR A 709 -23.03 -5.50 12.86
CA THR A 709 -24.27 -5.91 12.20
C THR A 709 -25.37 -4.88 12.42
N LYS A 710 -26.00 -4.41 11.34
CA LYS A 710 -27.15 -3.51 11.40
C LYS A 710 -28.42 -4.31 11.18
N HIS A 711 -29.30 -4.31 12.16
CA HIS A 711 -30.63 -4.89 12.02
C HIS A 711 -31.51 -3.89 11.26
N ILE A 712 -32.07 -4.33 10.13
CA ILE A 712 -33.06 -3.55 9.38
C ILE A 712 -34.38 -3.58 10.14
N PHE A 713 -34.78 -4.76 10.60
CA PHE A 713 -35.95 -4.95 11.45
C PHE A 713 -35.70 -6.06 12.45
N LYS A 714 -36.29 -5.94 13.65
CA LYS A 714 -36.30 -6.97 14.67
C LYS A 714 -37.69 -7.05 15.30
N GLY A 715 -38.38 -8.15 15.04
CA GLY A 715 -39.78 -8.31 15.43
C GLY A 715 -40.75 -7.81 14.36
N SER A 716 -42.01 -8.20 14.53
CA SER A 716 -43.06 -7.99 13.53
C SER A 716 -43.46 -6.52 13.38
N THR A 717 -43.38 -5.73 14.45
CA THR A 717 -43.69 -4.30 14.45
C THR A 717 -42.72 -3.54 13.57
N ASP A 718 -41.42 -3.79 13.76
CA ASP A 718 -40.34 -3.11 13.05
C ASP A 718 -40.29 -3.57 11.58
N LEU A 719 -40.63 -4.83 11.31
CA LEU A 719 -40.79 -5.33 9.94
C LEU A 719 -41.90 -4.57 9.22
N LEU A 720 -43.07 -4.42 9.86
CA LEU A 720 -44.19 -3.68 9.28
C LEU A 720 -43.82 -2.21 9.06
N SER A 721 -43.19 -1.54 10.04
CA SER A 721 -42.76 -0.15 9.85
C SER A 721 -41.77 -0.02 8.68
N THR A 722 -40.79 -0.93 8.59
CA THR A 722 -39.83 -0.97 7.48
C THR A 722 -40.54 -1.15 6.14
N ILE A 723 -41.55 -2.03 6.06
CA ILE A 723 -42.33 -2.24 4.83
C ILE A 723 -43.12 -0.97 4.47
N TRP A 724 -43.71 -0.28 5.45
CA TRP A 724 -44.43 0.97 5.21
C TRP A 724 -43.51 2.13 4.80
N GLU A 725 -42.26 2.12 5.27
CA GLU A 725 -41.22 3.08 4.89
C GLU A 725 -40.53 2.74 3.56
N ALA A 726 -40.72 1.51 3.03
CA ALA A 726 -40.19 1.07 1.75
C ALA A 726 -41.00 1.64 0.56
N ASP A 727 -40.90 2.96 0.38
CA ASP A 727 -41.60 3.75 -0.64
C ASP A 727 -40.79 3.95 -1.94
N GLY A 728 -39.65 3.28 -2.06
CA GLY A 728 -38.73 3.40 -3.19
C GLY A 728 -37.74 4.57 -3.12
N ARG A 729 -37.77 5.40 -2.06
CA ARG A 729 -36.77 6.46 -1.88
C ARG A 729 -35.37 5.89 -1.69
N THR A 730 -34.39 6.59 -2.26
CA THR A 730 -32.99 6.23 -2.12
C THR A 730 -32.42 6.85 -0.84
N ILE A 731 -31.85 6.01 0.02
CA ILE A 731 -31.17 6.41 1.25
C ILE A 731 -29.68 6.13 1.18
N LYS A 732 -28.87 6.98 1.81
CA LYS A 732 -27.43 6.74 1.98
C LYS A 732 -27.23 5.70 3.08
N ALA A 733 -26.90 4.47 2.68
CA ALA A 733 -26.70 3.37 3.61
C ALA A 733 -25.30 3.40 4.25
N PHE A 734 -24.30 3.83 3.50
CA PHE A 734 -22.92 3.92 3.97
C PHE A 734 -22.10 4.90 3.13
N GLU A 735 -21.15 5.59 3.76
CA GLU A 735 -20.10 6.36 3.10
C GLU A 735 -18.80 6.21 3.87
N GLY A 736 -17.70 5.99 3.15
CA GLY A 736 -16.41 5.83 3.80
C GLY A 736 -15.24 5.95 2.82
N HIS A 737 -14.12 6.42 3.38
CA HIS A 737 -12.87 6.58 2.66
C HIS A 737 -11.78 5.72 3.29
N VAL A 738 -10.92 5.15 2.46
CA VAL A 738 -9.84 4.24 2.87
C VAL A 738 -8.53 4.71 2.24
N PRO A 739 -7.52 5.09 3.04
CA PRO A 739 -6.18 5.32 2.51
C PRO A 739 -5.55 3.97 2.13
N VAL A 740 -5.06 3.90 0.90
CA VAL A 740 -4.47 2.69 0.33
C VAL A 740 -2.95 2.82 0.18
N ARG A 741 -2.49 4.03 -0.16
CA ARG A 741 -1.09 4.35 -0.38
C ARG A 741 -0.82 5.71 0.25
N ASP A 742 0.25 5.80 1.01
CA ASP A 742 0.79 7.06 1.50
C ASP A 742 2.29 6.87 1.68
N THR A 743 3.05 7.55 0.84
CA THR A 743 4.50 7.49 0.85
C THR A 743 5.08 8.84 0.52
N ARG A 744 6.06 9.21 1.33
CA ARG A 744 6.83 10.43 1.15
C ARG A 744 8.30 10.07 1.26
N LEU A 745 9.04 10.30 0.19
CA LEU A 745 10.45 9.94 0.06
C LEU A 745 11.23 11.16 -0.43
N SER A 746 12.36 11.42 0.20
CA SER A 746 13.31 12.44 -0.23
C SER A 746 14.63 11.79 -0.54
N ILE A 747 15.07 11.85 -1.79
CA ILE A 747 16.25 11.12 -2.28
C ILE A 747 17.29 12.13 -2.77
N PRO A 748 18.51 12.11 -2.23
CA PRO A 748 19.60 12.92 -2.77
C PRO A 748 20.04 12.34 -4.12
N LEU A 749 20.38 13.17 -5.10
CA LEU A 749 20.96 12.72 -6.38
C LEU A 749 22.46 12.97 -6.45
N LEU A 750 23.16 12.21 -7.29
CA LEU A 750 24.58 12.42 -7.62
C LEU A 750 24.86 13.72 -8.38
N SER A 751 23.81 14.38 -8.87
CA SER A 751 23.95 15.72 -9.45
C SER A 751 24.10 16.81 -8.40
N GLY A 752 23.84 16.51 -7.12
CA GLY A 752 23.70 17.51 -6.06
C GLY A 752 22.28 18.02 -5.85
N LEU A 753 21.34 17.57 -6.67
CA LEU A 753 19.92 17.88 -6.53
C LEU A 753 19.25 16.96 -5.52
N THR A 754 18.04 17.31 -5.10
CA THR A 754 17.20 16.45 -4.26
C THR A 754 15.86 16.20 -4.95
N VAL A 755 15.36 14.98 -4.84
CA VAL A 755 14.08 14.57 -5.41
C VAL A 755 13.13 14.26 -4.28
N ASP A 756 12.05 15.02 -4.21
CA ASP A 756 10.94 14.73 -3.32
C ASP A 756 9.83 14.03 -4.09
N VAL A 757 9.47 12.84 -3.61
CA VAL A 757 8.39 12.02 -4.14
C VAL A 757 7.31 11.89 -3.10
N ASN A 758 6.09 12.29 -3.47
CA ASN A 758 4.88 11.97 -2.71
C ASN A 758 4.00 11.07 -3.56
N SER A 759 3.62 9.93 -3.02
CA SER A 759 2.64 9.02 -3.60
C SER A 759 1.50 8.81 -2.61
N VAL A 760 0.29 9.08 -3.06
CA VAL A 760 -0.92 9.05 -2.25
C VAL A 760 -2.00 8.34 -3.03
N GLY A 761 -2.67 7.38 -2.43
CA GLY A 761 -3.80 6.71 -3.04
C GLY A 761 -4.88 6.39 -2.03
N ALA A 762 -6.12 6.53 -2.45
CA ALA A 762 -7.27 6.27 -1.60
C ALA A 762 -8.43 5.68 -2.41
N LEU A 763 -9.33 5.03 -1.68
CA LEU A 763 -10.61 4.53 -2.17
C LEU A 763 -11.73 5.26 -1.43
N SER A 764 -12.74 5.68 -2.15
CA SER A 764 -13.98 6.25 -1.62
C SER A 764 -15.14 5.35 -2.04
N LEU A 765 -15.96 4.96 -1.08
CA LEU A 765 -17.13 4.13 -1.29
C LEU A 765 -18.36 4.83 -0.74
N ARG A 766 -19.43 4.84 -1.53
CA ARG A 766 -20.77 5.25 -1.08
C ARG A 766 -21.78 4.24 -1.53
N VAL A 767 -22.57 3.75 -0.60
CA VAL A 767 -23.64 2.78 -0.84
C VAL A 767 -24.97 3.48 -0.67
N LEU A 768 -25.73 3.50 -1.75
CA LEU A 768 -27.11 3.95 -1.79
C LEU A 768 -28.02 2.73 -1.87
N ALA A 769 -29.10 2.73 -1.10
CA ALA A 769 -30.09 1.66 -1.12
C ALA A 769 -31.49 2.25 -1.30
N SER A 770 -32.33 1.56 -2.05
CA SER A 770 -33.76 1.81 -2.11
C SER A 770 -34.51 0.48 -2.10
N ALA A 771 -35.69 0.48 -1.49
CA ALA A 771 -36.60 -0.65 -1.50
C ALA A 771 -38.02 -0.14 -1.66
N GLU A 772 -38.78 -0.86 -2.47
CA GLU A 772 -40.21 -0.65 -2.72
C GLU A 772 -40.91 -1.99 -2.50
N ILE A 773 -41.89 -2.01 -1.60
CA ILE A 773 -42.66 -3.22 -1.30
C ILE A 773 -44.15 -2.90 -1.47
N SER A 774 -44.82 -3.65 -2.33
CA SER A 774 -46.27 -3.58 -2.50
C SER A 774 -46.90 -4.88 -2.06
N LEU A 775 -47.55 -4.88 -0.90
CA LEU A 775 -48.32 -6.03 -0.40
C LEU A 775 -49.54 -6.31 -1.28
N TRP A 776 -50.14 -5.28 -1.88
CA TRP A 776 -51.34 -5.43 -2.72
C TRP A 776 -51.02 -6.07 -4.07
N ASN A 777 -49.91 -5.65 -4.70
CA ASN A 777 -49.44 -6.23 -5.96
C ASN A 777 -48.54 -7.46 -5.73
N GLN A 778 -48.30 -7.83 -4.47
CA GLN A 778 -47.44 -8.94 -4.05
C GLN A 778 -46.06 -8.90 -4.70
N ARG A 779 -45.47 -7.70 -4.73
CA ARG A 779 -44.20 -7.39 -5.42
C ARG A 779 -43.23 -6.68 -4.49
N SER A 780 -41.94 -6.97 -4.68
CA SER A 780 -40.83 -6.26 -4.03
C SER A 780 -39.76 -5.94 -5.06
N ASN A 781 -39.30 -4.69 -5.05
CA ASN A 781 -38.14 -4.22 -5.78
C ASN A 781 -37.15 -3.65 -4.77
N ALA A 782 -35.94 -4.17 -4.73
CA ALA A 782 -34.84 -3.60 -3.96
C ALA A 782 -33.66 -3.32 -4.89
N LYS A 783 -33.06 -2.15 -4.71
CA LYS A 783 -31.90 -1.73 -5.50
C LYS A 783 -30.83 -1.21 -4.57
N THR A 784 -29.60 -1.66 -4.79
CA THR A 784 -28.42 -1.18 -4.07
C THR A 784 -27.38 -0.73 -5.07
N GLU A 785 -26.91 0.50 -4.95
CA GLU A 785 -25.87 1.08 -5.80
C GLU A 785 -24.66 1.46 -4.94
N ALA A 786 -23.55 0.78 -5.17
CA ALA A 786 -22.26 1.09 -4.56
C ALA A 786 -21.39 1.85 -5.57
N TYR A 787 -21.17 3.13 -5.30
CA TYR A 787 -20.26 3.99 -6.04
C TYR A 787 -18.86 3.86 -5.45
N ALA A 788 -17.92 3.37 -6.25
CA ALA A 788 -16.53 3.20 -5.87
C ALA A 788 -15.63 4.10 -6.71
N SER A 789 -14.85 4.96 -6.06
CA SER A 789 -13.85 5.82 -6.67
C SER A 789 -12.49 5.52 -6.09
N GLY A 790 -11.53 5.18 -6.92
CA GLY A 790 -10.13 5.03 -6.54
C GLY A 790 -9.26 6.07 -7.22
N SER A 791 -8.26 6.56 -6.52
CA SER A 791 -7.23 7.40 -7.13
C SER A 791 -5.85 7.09 -6.58
N LEU A 792 -4.85 7.32 -7.43
CA LEU A 792 -3.43 7.31 -7.09
C LEU A 792 -2.82 8.59 -7.68
N TYR A 793 -2.26 9.40 -6.78
CA TYR A 793 -1.67 10.69 -7.03
C TYR A 793 -0.20 10.64 -6.71
N ASN A 794 0.60 10.91 -7.73
CA ASN A 794 2.04 10.93 -7.66
C ASN A 794 2.55 12.33 -7.95
N THR A 795 3.40 12.85 -7.07
CA THR A 795 4.12 14.10 -7.30
C THR A 795 5.59 13.89 -7.15
N VAL A 796 6.34 14.46 -8.09
CA VAL A 796 7.79 14.49 -8.06
C VAL A 796 8.23 15.91 -8.25
N THR A 797 9.07 16.37 -7.34
CA THR A 797 9.66 17.69 -7.44
C THR A 797 11.16 17.56 -7.37
N LEU A 798 11.84 18.12 -8.37
CA LEU A 798 13.28 18.29 -8.36
C LEU A 798 13.62 19.60 -7.69
N TYR A 799 14.45 19.54 -6.66
CA TYR A 799 14.89 20.70 -5.91
C TYR A 799 16.39 20.97 -6.11
N HIS A 800 16.72 22.26 -6.16
CA HIS A 800 18.08 22.77 -6.12
C HIS A 800 18.16 23.86 -5.05
N HIS A 801 18.92 23.64 -3.98
CA HIS A 801 19.00 24.57 -2.84
C HIS A 801 17.61 25.01 -2.32
N SER A 802 16.69 24.04 -2.17
CA SER A 802 15.29 24.25 -1.74
C SER A 802 14.37 24.98 -2.73
N GLU A 803 14.86 25.37 -3.90
CA GLU A 803 14.03 25.89 -4.99
C GLU A 803 13.56 24.75 -5.91
N ALA A 804 12.25 24.67 -6.15
CA ALA A 804 11.69 23.71 -7.09
C ALA A 804 12.08 24.11 -8.52
N ILE A 805 12.69 23.20 -9.27
CA ILE A 805 13.10 23.43 -10.67
C ILE A 805 12.01 22.93 -11.62
N ARG A 806 11.59 21.68 -11.40
CA ARG A 806 10.63 20.97 -12.24
C ARG A 806 9.76 20.10 -11.35
N ARG A 807 8.46 20.09 -11.66
CA ARG A 807 7.46 19.31 -10.95
C ARG A 807 6.63 18.50 -11.94
N ILE A 808 6.45 17.22 -11.64
CA ILE A 808 5.50 16.36 -12.35
C ILE A 808 4.45 15.90 -11.36
N GLU A 809 3.20 16.10 -11.72
CA GLU A 809 2.05 15.56 -11.01
C GLU A 809 1.34 14.58 -11.94
N SER A 810 1.12 13.35 -11.51
CA SER A 810 0.34 12.36 -12.25
C SER A 810 -0.76 11.82 -11.36
N THR A 811 -2.00 12.00 -11.79
CA THR A 811 -3.17 11.41 -11.18
C THR A 811 -3.69 10.31 -12.11
N ILE A 812 -3.91 9.13 -11.56
CA ILE A 812 -4.77 8.11 -12.16
C ILE A 812 -5.97 7.92 -11.25
N SER A 813 -7.16 7.91 -11.82
CA SER A 813 -8.41 7.68 -11.10
C SER A 813 -9.28 6.69 -11.86
N ALA A 814 -10.01 5.89 -11.10
CA ALA A 814 -10.97 4.92 -11.58
C ALA A 814 -12.30 5.14 -10.87
N LEU A 815 -13.39 5.24 -11.62
CA LEU A 815 -14.75 5.31 -11.11
C LEU A 815 -15.52 4.08 -11.61
N SER A 816 -16.23 3.42 -10.70
CA SER A 816 -17.04 2.24 -10.97
C SER A 816 -18.33 2.32 -10.16
N THR A 817 -19.43 1.85 -10.74
CA THR A 817 -20.71 1.73 -10.02
C THR A 817 -21.13 0.27 -10.02
N PHE A 818 -21.24 -0.32 -8.85
CA PHE A 818 -21.74 -1.67 -8.68
C PHE A 818 -23.20 -1.62 -8.26
N THR A 819 -24.08 -2.24 -9.04
CA THR A 819 -25.52 -2.25 -8.79
C THR A 819 -25.98 -3.68 -8.55
N THR A 820 -26.74 -3.87 -7.48
CA THR A 820 -27.49 -5.10 -7.20
C THR A 820 -28.97 -4.78 -7.25
N ASP A 821 -29.65 -5.37 -8.22
CA ASP A 821 -31.11 -5.30 -8.36
C ASP A 821 -31.69 -6.62 -7.89
N THR A 822 -32.62 -6.55 -6.95
CA THR A 822 -33.39 -7.70 -6.46
C THR A 822 -34.86 -7.44 -6.73
N LYS A 823 -35.51 -8.38 -7.40
CA LYS A 823 -36.94 -8.32 -7.67
C LYS A 823 -37.59 -9.63 -7.25
N ALA A 824 -38.76 -9.52 -6.61
CA ALA A 824 -39.52 -10.67 -6.17
C ALA A 824 -41.02 -10.47 -6.43
N ILE A 825 -41.67 -11.52 -6.93
CA ILE A 825 -43.12 -11.68 -6.95
C ILE A 825 -43.45 -12.82 -5.98
N PHE A 826 -44.25 -12.51 -4.97
CA PHE A 826 -44.60 -13.44 -3.88
C PHE A 826 -46.07 -13.85 -3.88
N GLU A 827 -46.68 -13.92 -5.07
CA GLU A 827 -48.08 -14.33 -5.27
C GLU A 827 -48.33 -15.82 -5.01
N SER A 828 -47.39 -16.68 -5.42
CA SER A 828 -47.47 -18.12 -5.19
C SER A 828 -46.11 -18.67 -4.77
N LEU A 829 -46.12 -19.85 -4.12
CA LEU A 829 -44.89 -20.57 -3.75
C LEU A 829 -44.54 -21.60 -4.83
N PRO A 830 -43.29 -21.65 -5.31
CA PRO A 830 -42.16 -20.77 -4.97
C PRO A 830 -42.26 -19.37 -5.56
N TYR A 831 -41.63 -18.39 -4.90
CA TYR A 831 -41.57 -17.02 -5.38
C TYR A 831 -40.76 -16.93 -6.68
N ASP A 832 -41.22 -16.08 -7.59
CA ASP A 832 -40.40 -15.68 -8.73
C ASP A 832 -39.42 -14.60 -8.26
N PHE A 833 -38.16 -15.01 -8.17
CA PHE A 833 -37.08 -14.18 -7.67
C PHE A 833 -36.05 -13.93 -8.77
N CYS A 834 -35.62 -12.68 -8.93
CA CYS A 834 -34.52 -12.35 -9.80
C CYS A 834 -33.52 -11.45 -9.08
N LEU A 835 -32.31 -11.97 -8.93
CA LEU A 835 -31.15 -11.22 -8.48
C LEU A 835 -30.25 -10.94 -9.67
N ARG A 836 -29.95 -9.66 -9.89
CA ARG A 836 -29.02 -9.23 -10.93
C ARG A 836 -27.94 -8.36 -10.32
N THR A 837 -26.70 -8.75 -10.54
CA THR A 837 -25.53 -7.99 -10.10
C THR A 837 -24.76 -7.48 -11.30
N THR A 838 -24.63 -6.17 -11.41
CA THR A 838 -24.00 -5.49 -12.56
C THR A 838 -22.93 -4.53 -12.09
N ASN A 839 -21.85 -4.44 -12.86
CA ASN A 839 -20.95 -3.31 -12.80
C ASN A 839 -21.24 -2.38 -13.98
N GLY A 840 -21.41 -1.09 -13.70
CA GLY A 840 -21.48 -0.04 -14.71
C GLY A 840 -20.15 0.14 -15.43
N ASN A 841 -20.12 1.11 -16.36
CA ASN A 841 -18.90 1.44 -17.08
C ASN A 841 -17.81 1.88 -16.10
N VAL A 842 -16.62 1.31 -16.23
CA VAL A 842 -15.46 1.72 -15.44
C VAL A 842 -14.75 2.84 -16.19
N GLU A 843 -14.80 4.05 -15.64
CA GLU A 843 -14.11 5.20 -16.20
C GLU A 843 -12.72 5.33 -15.57
N ILE A 844 -11.67 5.18 -16.39
CA ILE A 844 -10.30 5.44 -15.97
C ILE A 844 -9.84 6.76 -16.58
N SER A 845 -9.49 7.71 -15.74
CA SER A 845 -8.94 9.01 -16.12
C SER A 845 -7.48 9.10 -15.65
N GLN A 846 -6.62 9.61 -16.52
CA GLN A 846 -5.24 9.91 -16.23
C GLN A 846 -4.99 11.39 -16.57
N LYS A 847 -4.42 12.11 -15.63
CA LYS A 847 -3.99 13.50 -15.79
C LYS A 847 -2.55 13.63 -15.37
N THR A 848 -1.67 13.99 -16.30
CA THR A 848 -0.28 14.33 -15.99
C THR A 848 -0.06 15.81 -16.25
N VAL A 849 0.42 16.53 -15.25
CA VAL A 849 0.79 17.94 -15.30
C VAL A 849 2.30 18.04 -15.12
N ILE A 850 2.98 18.65 -16.07
CA ILE A 850 4.41 18.92 -16.05
C ILE A 850 4.58 20.44 -15.97
N GLU A 851 5.19 20.91 -14.90
CA GLU A 851 5.43 22.33 -14.66
C GLU A 851 6.92 22.59 -14.49
N ASN A 852 7.47 23.48 -15.32
CA ASN A 852 8.80 24.03 -15.16
C ASN A 852 8.68 25.32 -14.34
N THR A 853 9.32 25.31 -13.18
CA THR A 853 9.25 26.43 -12.21
C THR A 853 10.42 27.39 -12.39
N SER A 854 11.54 26.92 -12.97
CA SER A 854 12.68 27.76 -13.38
C SER A 854 12.45 28.41 -14.76
N GLY A 855 12.55 29.74 -14.84
CA GLY A 855 12.46 30.51 -16.09
C GLY A 855 11.03 30.87 -16.53
N LYS A 856 10.76 30.88 -17.86
CA LYS A 856 9.39 31.09 -18.39
C LYS A 856 8.51 29.91 -17.95
N LYS A 857 7.52 30.17 -17.10
CA LYS A 857 6.56 29.17 -16.61
C LYS A 857 5.91 28.43 -17.79
N HIS A 858 6.35 27.22 -18.04
CA HIS A 858 5.77 26.33 -19.04
C HIS A 858 5.03 25.21 -18.32
N LYS A 859 3.74 25.10 -18.60
CA LYS A 859 2.87 24.08 -18.01
C LYS A 859 2.26 23.24 -19.13
N LYS A 860 2.62 21.95 -19.17
CA LYS A 860 2.03 20.97 -20.10
C LYS A 860 1.07 20.09 -19.32
N THR A 861 -0.15 19.94 -19.81
CA THR A 861 -1.13 19.02 -19.24
C THR A 861 -1.51 17.98 -20.28
N VAL A 862 -1.40 16.71 -19.92
CA VAL A 862 -1.81 15.57 -20.74
C VAL A 862 -2.95 14.87 -20.02
N ASN A 863 -4.10 14.81 -20.67
CA ASN A 863 -5.28 14.11 -20.17
C ASN A 863 -5.56 12.90 -21.06
N ARG A 864 -5.84 11.75 -20.45
CA ARG A 864 -6.31 10.54 -21.13
C ARG A 864 -7.52 10.02 -20.35
N LYS A 865 -8.57 9.64 -21.07
CA LYS A 865 -9.73 8.97 -20.49
C LYS A 865 -9.99 7.71 -21.27
N ARG A 866 -10.26 6.61 -20.57
CA ARG A 866 -10.63 5.33 -21.16
C ARG A 866 -11.84 4.80 -20.39
N THR A 867 -12.85 4.37 -21.11
CA THR A 867 -14.04 3.76 -20.53
C THR A 867 -14.02 2.29 -20.87
N TYR A 868 -14.12 1.44 -19.87
CA TYR A 868 -14.35 0.01 -20.03
C TYR A 868 -15.85 -0.25 -19.91
N PRO A 869 -16.43 -1.05 -20.82
CA PRO A 869 -17.87 -1.32 -20.79
C PRO A 869 -18.25 -2.05 -19.50
N GLY A 870 -19.43 -1.70 -18.97
CA GLY A 870 -20.02 -2.40 -17.85
C GLY A 870 -20.29 -3.87 -18.16
N VAL A 871 -20.32 -4.68 -17.10
CA VAL A 871 -20.51 -6.13 -17.18
C VAL A 871 -21.61 -6.57 -16.21
N THR A 872 -22.43 -7.53 -16.63
CA THR A 872 -23.31 -8.25 -15.70
C THR A 872 -22.56 -9.47 -15.21
N TYR A 873 -22.43 -9.63 -13.90
CA TYR A 873 -21.76 -10.80 -13.34
C TYR A 873 -22.67 -12.01 -13.50
N ARG A 874 -22.11 -13.09 -14.06
CA ARG A 874 -22.83 -14.36 -14.13
C ARG A 874 -23.04 -14.88 -12.70
N LEU A 875 -24.26 -15.28 -12.39
CA LEU A 875 -24.64 -16.01 -11.17
C LEU A 875 -24.89 -17.48 -11.54
N ASP A 876 -25.35 -18.30 -10.59
CA ASP A 876 -25.67 -19.71 -10.86
C ASP A 876 -26.77 -19.87 -11.94
N ASP A 877 -26.73 -20.99 -12.66
CA ASP A 877 -27.70 -21.32 -13.72
C ASP A 877 -29.14 -21.45 -13.21
N SER A 878 -29.33 -21.79 -11.93
CA SER A 878 -30.65 -21.74 -11.29
C SER A 878 -31.20 -20.31 -11.22
N THR A 879 -30.41 -19.37 -10.71
CA THR A 879 -30.74 -17.94 -10.64
C THR A 879 -31.00 -17.34 -12.02
N ILE A 880 -30.21 -17.71 -13.04
CA ILE A 880 -30.42 -17.26 -14.42
C ILE A 880 -31.77 -17.74 -14.95
N ARG A 881 -32.14 -19.01 -14.69
CA ARG A 881 -33.45 -19.56 -15.09
C ARG A 881 -34.60 -18.85 -14.39
N GLN A 882 -34.49 -18.58 -13.10
CA GLN A 882 -35.49 -17.82 -12.34
C GLN A 882 -35.65 -16.40 -12.89
N CYS A 883 -34.54 -15.71 -13.16
CA CYS A 883 -34.57 -14.39 -13.80
C CYS A 883 -35.21 -14.42 -15.19
N ASN A 884 -34.95 -15.44 -16.01
CA ASN A 884 -35.60 -15.58 -17.31
C ASN A 884 -37.12 -15.80 -17.17
N SER A 885 -37.54 -16.67 -16.24
CA SER A 885 -38.97 -16.88 -15.91
C SER A 885 -39.65 -15.58 -15.48
N TYR A 886 -39.02 -14.83 -14.57
CA TYR A 886 -39.49 -13.53 -14.12
C TYR A 886 -39.66 -12.53 -15.29
N LEU A 887 -38.71 -12.51 -16.23
CA LEU A 887 -38.77 -11.62 -17.39
C LEU A 887 -39.84 -12.04 -18.42
N GLU A 888 -40.13 -13.34 -18.54
CA GLU A 888 -41.18 -13.84 -19.43
C GLU A 888 -42.59 -13.46 -18.95
N GLN A 889 -42.83 -13.41 -17.64
CA GLN A 889 -44.10 -12.94 -17.06
C GLN A 889 -44.40 -11.46 -17.34
N PHE A 890 -43.41 -10.67 -17.75
CA PHE A 890 -43.60 -9.27 -18.19
C PHE A 890 -43.87 -9.13 -19.69
N ARG A 891 -43.62 -10.18 -20.47
CA ARG A 891 -43.89 -10.20 -21.92
C ARG A 891 -45.30 -10.68 -22.25
N LEU A 892 -45.92 -11.41 -21.32
CA LEU A 892 -47.33 -11.81 -21.33
C LEU A 892 -48.15 -10.76 -20.59
#